data_AF-A0A661KGW7-F1
#
_entry.id   AF-A0A661KGW7-F1
#
_cell.length_a   1.000
_cell.length_b   1.000
_cell.length_c   1.000
_cell.angle_alpha   90.00
_cell.angle_beta   90.00
_cell.angle_gamma   90.00
#
_symmetry.space_group_name_H-M   'P 1'
#
loop_
_entity.id
_entity.type
_entity.pdbx_description
1 polymer ?
#
loop_
_entity_poly.entity_id
_entity_poly.type
_entity_poly.pdbx_seq_one_letter_code
_entity_poly.pdbx_strand_id
1 'polypeptide(L)'
;MLAPKSIQEYISALYLARLLTHFAKLPVVVSIGGITDTHKIGLFSIPPDNKVRAWLKKTLKDFDFLEHKLINKQGEIIVHGPSGTSEVYQETQSEVEKAHQMVRYVFPYAVKAVEELTGYRFEEIEVEYAGSESECDTMLILQGSLYPNAVAALRELSDKGWRGIGCMSIRMFNPFPEDRVTDTLKSVNTVVVLDRSNSFGSVPPLASRIFTTIGRHLDAAGKTLRTLVGGLGGREILVDEMKEILLFSHLLLQPGKMGLEPELVKEIEVDSVVRAMIDELAALELRCFRRHTRIPKHICSEEDELKQREIVREKLMEYLKNGNYLRFLENYNHVEFVGPKELLRETELRKQLVVRIEILRSRRAIREDRAGAREVLTLLHYSLDRDDWKQAGSYMPKLFEKGEISPQLLIDYQGRLEAAQVQMALPRETKAITDSVTGDQKPVTTLPKSETGELEPAKFSFAWYAGEVELIKKKISKLVSQNGREEKYYNPDDFERALLDKLERSKESALHKAISDNPRVDRSEIRTAYEECYRDDINRAITREIIVEDFAPELKDIFEGEGLEELKMVILASISVKKSKGEQVSEADVGDIQREVENYLTQEILPDLPKSPGFYLDYYHSMVRPELDKYIKQNI
;
A
#
# COMPACT_ATOMS: atom_id res chain seq x y z
N MET A 1 7.52 18.06 1.47
CA MET A 1 7.76 16.70 1.99
C MET A 1 6.95 15.71 1.19
N LEU A 2 7.61 14.69 0.63
CA LEU A 2 7.03 13.64 -0.20
C LEU A 2 7.09 12.29 0.54
N ALA A 3 6.01 11.51 0.46
CA ALA A 3 5.85 10.21 1.09
C ALA A 3 5.53 9.12 0.04
N PRO A 4 6.55 8.59 -0.66
CA PRO A 4 6.37 7.46 -1.58
C PRO A 4 5.94 6.18 -0.84
N LYS A 5 5.16 5.31 -1.50
CA LYS A 5 4.55 4.09 -0.92
C LYS A 5 5.35 2.82 -1.21
N SER A 6 6.33 2.89 -2.11
CA SER A 6 7.08 1.74 -2.60
C SER A 6 8.49 2.14 -3.03
N ILE A 7 9.36 1.15 -3.26
CA ILE A 7 10.72 1.36 -3.77
C ILE A 7 10.70 1.99 -5.16
N GLN A 8 9.83 1.51 -6.07
CA GLN A 8 9.71 2.06 -7.43
C GLN A 8 9.34 3.55 -7.39
N GLU A 9 8.38 3.89 -6.53
CA GLU A 9 7.97 5.27 -6.37
C GLU A 9 9.05 6.11 -5.69
N TYR A 10 9.78 5.55 -4.73
CA TYR A 10 10.90 6.23 -4.08
C TYR A 10 11.95 6.66 -5.10
N ILE A 11 12.34 5.78 -6.03
CA ILE A 11 13.29 6.09 -7.11
C ILE A 11 12.79 7.29 -7.93
N SER A 12 11.54 7.25 -8.36
CA SER A 12 10.95 8.35 -9.15
C SER A 12 10.85 9.64 -8.31
N ALA A 13 10.61 9.52 -7.00
CA ALA A 13 10.47 10.64 -6.08
C ALA A 13 11.80 11.34 -5.82
N LEU A 14 12.94 10.66 -5.98
CA LEU A 14 14.27 11.28 -5.89
C LEU A 14 14.49 12.27 -7.03
N TYR A 15 14.12 11.93 -8.26
CA TYR A 15 14.17 12.86 -9.40
C TYR A 15 13.21 14.02 -9.20
N LEU A 16 11.99 13.75 -8.73
CA LEU A 16 11.00 14.78 -8.42
C LEU A 16 11.50 15.74 -7.34
N ALA A 17 12.04 15.22 -6.24
CA ALA A 17 12.58 16.02 -5.16
C ALA A 17 13.75 16.89 -5.61
N ARG A 18 14.61 16.36 -6.49
CA ARG A 18 15.71 17.13 -7.08
C ARG A 18 15.20 18.29 -7.92
N LEU A 19 14.22 18.05 -8.81
CA LEU A 19 13.63 19.13 -9.61
C LEU A 19 12.89 20.15 -8.76
N LEU A 20 12.10 19.71 -7.78
CA LEU A 20 11.38 20.61 -6.88
C LEU A 20 12.32 21.48 -6.06
N THR A 21 13.50 21.00 -5.67
CA THR A 21 14.52 21.83 -5.01
C THR A 21 14.94 23.02 -5.87
N HIS A 22 14.98 22.83 -7.20
CA HIS A 22 15.27 23.91 -8.15
C HIS A 22 14.03 24.76 -8.42
N PHE A 23 12.92 24.16 -8.82
CA PHE A 23 11.75 24.90 -9.30
C PHE A 23 11.03 25.65 -8.19
N ALA A 24 10.94 25.06 -6.98
CA ALA A 24 10.31 25.69 -5.83
C ALA A 24 11.28 26.50 -4.96
N LYS A 25 12.60 26.37 -5.19
CA LYS A 25 13.66 27.00 -4.37
C LYS A 25 13.53 26.69 -2.86
N LEU A 26 12.97 25.52 -2.53
CA LEU A 26 12.74 25.06 -1.16
C LEU A 26 13.38 23.67 -0.94
N PRO A 27 13.86 23.36 0.28
CA PRO A 27 14.34 22.04 0.59
C PRO A 27 13.20 21.01 0.50
N VAL A 28 13.49 19.87 -0.11
CA VAL A 28 12.53 18.76 -0.22
C VAL A 28 12.98 17.59 0.64
N VAL A 29 12.07 17.15 1.51
CA VAL A 29 12.23 15.91 2.28
C VAL A 29 11.48 14.79 1.57
N VAL A 30 12.17 13.69 1.25
CA VAL A 30 11.55 12.43 0.81
C VAL A 30 11.60 11.47 1.99
N SER A 31 10.44 10.98 2.42
CA SER A 31 10.29 10.15 3.62
C SER A 31 9.82 8.75 3.24
N ILE A 32 10.63 7.74 3.59
CA ILE A 32 10.31 6.31 3.45
C ILE A 32 10.42 5.62 4.81
N GLY A 33 9.74 4.48 4.96
CA GLY A 33 9.79 3.68 6.17
C GLY A 33 11.18 3.11 6.43
N GLY A 34 11.78 3.48 7.56
CA GLY A 34 13.02 2.86 8.02
C GLY A 34 12.83 1.36 8.25
N ILE A 35 13.80 0.55 7.82
CA ILE A 35 13.80 -0.92 7.79
C ILE A 35 12.74 -1.49 6.83
N THR A 36 11.48 -1.13 7.04
CA THR A 36 10.33 -1.65 6.26
C THR A 36 10.36 -1.31 4.77
N ASP A 37 10.93 -0.17 4.38
CA ASP A 37 11.14 0.20 2.97
C ASP A 37 12.62 0.26 2.62
N THR A 38 13.48 0.78 3.50
CA THR A 38 14.90 0.98 3.20
C THR A 38 15.69 -0.32 3.02
N HIS A 39 15.21 -1.43 3.57
CA HIS A 39 15.85 -2.76 3.46
C HIS A 39 15.00 -3.75 2.67
N LYS A 40 13.92 -3.28 2.05
CA LYS A 40 13.08 -4.13 1.22
C LYS A 40 13.82 -4.40 -0.09
N ILE A 41 13.95 -5.68 -0.42
CA ILE A 41 14.49 -6.13 -1.71
C ILE A 41 13.31 -6.37 -2.64
N GLY A 42 13.40 -5.88 -3.86
CA GLY A 42 12.34 -6.04 -4.85
C GLY A 42 12.81 -5.61 -6.22
N LEU A 43 12.02 -5.94 -7.23
CA LEU A 43 12.24 -5.49 -8.60
C LEU A 43 11.81 -4.04 -8.75
N PHE A 44 12.65 -3.25 -9.41
CA PHE A 44 12.36 -1.86 -9.75
C PHE A 44 13.10 -1.46 -11.03
N SER A 45 12.56 -0.47 -11.71
CA SER A 45 13.12 0.14 -12.91
C SER A 45 13.82 1.45 -12.57
N ILE A 46 15.06 1.58 -13.03
CA ILE A 46 15.86 2.81 -12.94
C ILE A 46 16.12 3.31 -14.37
N PRO A 47 15.90 4.60 -14.66
CA PRO A 47 16.29 5.19 -15.93
C PRO A 47 17.82 5.13 -16.12
N PRO A 48 18.32 4.73 -17.32
CA PRO A 48 19.75 4.71 -17.60
C PRO A 48 20.44 6.07 -17.45
N ASP A 49 21.71 6.04 -17.05
CA ASP A 49 22.51 7.22 -16.72
C ASP A 49 22.61 8.24 -17.88
N ASN A 50 22.75 7.75 -19.11
CA ASN A 50 22.78 8.58 -20.32
C ASN A 50 21.44 9.30 -20.55
N LYS A 51 20.31 8.60 -20.38
CA LYS A 51 18.95 9.16 -20.48
C LYS A 51 18.75 10.24 -19.42
N VAL A 52 19.17 9.98 -18.18
CA VAL A 52 19.08 10.96 -17.08
C VAL A 52 19.91 12.21 -17.38
N ARG A 53 21.15 12.07 -17.87
CA ARG A 53 22.01 13.23 -18.21
C ARG A 53 21.44 14.05 -19.37
N ALA A 54 20.94 13.41 -20.42
CA ALA A 54 20.29 14.08 -21.54
C ALA A 54 19.02 14.82 -21.08
N TRP A 55 18.20 14.17 -20.27
CA TRP A 55 17.02 14.76 -19.66
C TRP A 55 17.38 15.96 -18.77
N LEU A 56 18.37 15.87 -17.89
CA LEU A 56 18.81 16.99 -17.04
C LEU A 56 19.25 18.19 -17.88
N LYS A 57 20.06 17.96 -18.93
CA LYS A 57 20.49 19.03 -19.85
C LYS A 57 19.32 19.70 -20.54
N LYS A 58 18.32 18.93 -20.97
CA LYS A 58 17.11 19.45 -21.63
C LYS A 58 16.22 20.21 -20.65
N THR A 59 15.92 19.61 -19.50
CA THR A 59 14.98 20.12 -18.49
C THR A 59 15.50 21.37 -17.79
N LEU A 60 16.81 21.48 -17.59
CA LEU A 60 17.46 22.60 -16.88
C LEU A 60 18.25 23.53 -17.82
N LYS A 61 17.98 23.51 -19.13
CA LYS A 61 18.76 24.25 -20.15
C LYS A 61 18.85 25.76 -19.89
N ASP A 62 17.76 26.35 -19.37
CA ASP A 62 17.62 27.80 -19.14
C ASP A 62 17.78 28.15 -17.65
N PHE A 63 18.27 27.21 -16.82
CA PHE A 63 18.35 27.40 -15.38
C PHE A 63 19.63 28.16 -14.98
N ASP A 64 19.48 29.28 -14.26
CA ASP A 64 20.62 30.01 -13.71
C ASP A 64 21.02 29.47 -12.33
N PHE A 65 22.02 28.58 -12.30
CA PHE A 65 22.54 28.02 -11.05
C PHE A 65 23.38 29.00 -10.21
N LEU A 66 23.72 30.17 -10.76
CA LEU A 66 24.51 31.20 -10.08
C LEU A 66 23.64 32.33 -9.49
N GLU A 67 22.36 32.40 -9.83
CA GLU A 67 21.42 33.49 -9.47
C GLU A 67 21.54 33.94 -8.00
N HIS A 68 21.62 32.98 -7.07
CA HIS A 68 21.64 33.22 -5.61
C HIS A 68 22.95 32.81 -4.94
N LYS A 69 24.03 32.61 -5.70
CA LYS A 69 25.36 32.29 -5.14
C LYS A 69 26.00 33.53 -4.52
N LEU A 70 27.01 33.32 -3.66
CA LEU A 70 27.75 34.40 -3.00
C LEU A 70 28.26 35.46 -3.97
N ILE A 71 28.62 35.03 -5.18
CA ILE A 71 28.86 35.89 -6.33
C ILE A 71 27.93 35.38 -7.42
N ASN A 72 26.97 36.21 -7.85
CA ASN A 72 26.03 35.85 -8.90
C ASN A 72 26.64 36.02 -10.29
N LYS A 73 25.88 35.69 -11.34
CA LYS A 73 26.34 35.76 -12.74
C LYS A 73 26.72 37.19 -13.17
N GLN A 74 26.17 38.21 -12.51
CA GLN A 74 26.42 39.63 -12.75
C GLN A 74 27.64 40.15 -11.96
N GLY A 75 28.23 39.33 -11.09
CA GLY A 75 29.36 39.70 -10.24
C GLY A 75 28.96 40.41 -8.94
N GLU A 76 27.67 40.43 -8.59
CA GLU A 76 27.18 41.03 -7.36
C GLU A 76 27.45 40.12 -6.17
N ILE A 77 27.83 40.72 -5.03
CA ILE A 77 28.06 39.98 -3.78
C ILE A 77 26.73 39.85 -3.04
N ILE A 78 26.26 38.62 -2.88
CA ILE A 78 25.03 38.31 -2.13
C ILE A 78 25.41 37.83 -0.73
N VAL A 79 24.91 38.53 0.29
CA VAL A 79 25.11 38.17 1.70
C VAL A 79 23.96 37.28 2.18
N HIS A 80 24.30 36.07 2.64
CA HIS A 80 23.34 35.12 3.22
C HIS A 80 23.41 35.15 4.75
N GLY A 81 22.26 34.97 5.41
CA GLY A 81 22.16 34.95 6.87
C GLY A 81 22.51 36.25 7.60
N PRO A 82 22.19 37.46 7.09
CA PRO A 82 22.37 38.68 7.88
C PRO A 82 21.46 38.65 9.13
N SER A 83 21.88 39.34 10.18
CA SER A 83 21.04 39.50 11.38
C SER A 83 19.85 40.39 11.06
N GLY A 84 18.64 39.85 11.17
CA GLY A 84 17.39 40.60 11.05
C GLY A 84 16.82 40.94 12.43
N THR A 85 16.43 42.19 12.64
CA THR A 85 15.67 42.61 13.82
C THR A 85 14.19 42.25 13.67
N SER A 86 13.38 42.54 14.69
CA SER A 86 11.92 42.41 14.62
C SER A 86 11.27 43.25 13.51
N GLU A 87 11.99 44.23 12.92
CA GLU A 87 11.48 45.08 11.84
C GLU A 87 11.41 44.37 10.47
N VAL A 88 12.15 43.27 10.28
CA VAL A 88 12.26 42.57 8.97
C VAL A 88 12.09 41.06 9.04
N TYR A 89 12.17 40.48 10.25
CA TYR A 89 12.12 39.02 10.40
C TYR A 89 10.73 38.46 10.05
N GLN A 90 9.65 39.17 10.40
CA GLN A 90 8.28 38.74 10.10
C GLN A 90 8.01 38.72 8.59
N GLU A 91 8.50 39.72 7.87
CA GLU A 91 8.42 39.85 6.42
C GLU A 91 9.16 38.69 5.75
N THR A 92 10.33 38.31 6.30
CA THR A 92 11.09 37.15 5.82
C THR A 92 10.29 35.85 5.97
N GLN A 93 9.64 35.63 7.12
CA GLN A 93 8.78 34.45 7.32
C GLN A 93 7.54 34.48 6.41
N SER A 94 6.98 35.66 6.16
CA SER A 94 5.87 35.85 5.21
C SER A 94 6.24 35.46 3.79
N GLU A 95 7.45 35.84 3.32
CA GLU A 95 7.95 35.41 2.00
C GLU A 95 8.18 33.90 1.92
N VAL A 96 8.62 33.26 3.02
CA VAL A 96 8.75 31.79 3.08
C VAL A 96 7.39 31.10 3.00
N GLU A 97 6.35 31.65 3.63
CA GLU A 97 4.98 31.13 3.52
C GLU A 97 4.45 31.28 2.09
N LYS A 98 4.64 32.45 1.46
CA LYS A 98 4.30 32.65 0.04
C LYS A 98 5.02 31.65 -0.86
N ALA A 99 6.30 31.40 -0.61
CA ALA A 99 7.07 30.40 -1.36
C ALA A 99 6.46 29.00 -1.23
N HIS A 100 6.03 28.59 -0.02
CA HIS A 100 5.33 27.32 0.19
C HIS A 100 4.01 27.27 -0.58
N GLN A 101 3.24 28.37 -0.59
CA GLN A 101 2.01 28.46 -1.36
C GLN A 101 2.28 28.30 -2.87
N MET A 102 3.39 28.82 -3.40
CA MET A 102 3.71 28.72 -4.82
C MET A 102 4.06 27.29 -5.27
N VAL A 103 4.47 26.41 -4.36
CA VAL A 103 4.83 25.01 -4.67
C VAL A 103 3.69 24.29 -5.40
N ARG A 104 2.42 24.56 -5.05
CA ARG A 104 1.25 23.93 -5.69
C ARG A 104 1.15 24.20 -7.19
N TYR A 105 1.65 25.35 -7.65
CA TYR A 105 1.64 25.73 -9.06
C TYR A 105 2.86 25.16 -9.80
N VAL A 106 3.95 24.94 -9.08
CA VAL A 106 5.19 24.38 -9.63
C VAL A 106 5.13 22.86 -9.75
N PHE A 107 4.44 22.20 -8.80
CA PHE A 107 4.41 20.74 -8.69
C PHE A 107 3.98 20.04 -9.98
N PRO A 108 2.90 20.41 -10.69
CA PRO A 108 2.48 19.74 -11.91
C PRO A 108 3.54 19.73 -13.02
N TYR A 109 4.34 20.81 -13.13
CA TYR A 109 5.41 20.90 -14.13
C TYR A 109 6.59 19.99 -13.76
N ALA A 110 6.94 19.90 -12.48
CA ALA A 110 7.97 18.99 -12.01
C ALA A 110 7.54 17.53 -12.18
N VAL A 111 6.28 17.20 -11.87
CA VAL A 111 5.70 15.87 -12.09
C VAL A 111 5.77 15.48 -13.55
N LYS A 112 5.31 16.35 -14.47
CA LYS A 112 5.35 16.09 -15.91
C LYS A 112 6.78 15.77 -16.38
N ALA A 113 7.76 16.55 -15.96
CA ALA A 113 9.16 16.34 -16.35
C ALA A 113 9.70 14.99 -15.85
N VAL A 114 9.29 14.54 -14.67
CA VAL A 114 9.69 13.23 -14.12
C VAL A 114 8.94 12.09 -14.80
N GLU A 115 7.65 12.25 -15.07
CA GLU A 115 6.84 11.28 -15.81
C GLU A 115 7.45 11.01 -17.20
N GLU A 116 7.93 12.04 -17.90
CA GLU A 116 8.66 11.87 -19.18
C GLU A 116 9.94 11.02 -19.04
N LEU A 117 10.63 11.10 -17.90
CA LEU A 117 11.87 10.35 -17.64
C LEU A 117 11.58 8.91 -17.23
N THR A 118 10.69 8.74 -16.24
CA THR A 118 10.50 7.49 -15.50
C THR A 118 9.24 6.73 -15.90
N GLY A 119 8.29 7.37 -16.59
CA GLY A 119 6.95 6.83 -16.86
C GLY A 119 6.02 6.83 -15.63
N TYR A 120 6.47 7.35 -14.49
CA TYR A 120 5.70 7.36 -13.25
C TYR A 120 5.14 8.76 -12.97
N ARG A 121 3.83 8.85 -12.79
CA ARG A 121 3.13 10.09 -12.44
C ARG A 121 2.86 10.17 -10.94
N PHE A 122 3.20 11.31 -10.36
CA PHE A 122 2.89 11.61 -8.96
C PHE A 122 1.64 12.46 -8.84
N GLU A 123 0.82 12.13 -7.85
CA GLU A 123 -0.31 12.95 -7.42
C GLU A 123 -0.05 13.45 -6.00
N GLU A 124 -0.70 14.55 -5.60
CA GLU A 124 -0.59 15.09 -4.23
C GLU A 124 -1.22 14.14 -3.19
N ILE A 125 -2.32 13.50 -3.60
CA ILE A 125 -3.03 12.45 -2.88
C ILE A 125 -3.31 11.28 -3.82
N GLU A 126 -3.44 10.09 -3.27
CA GLU A 126 -3.91 8.91 -4.00
C GLU A 126 -5.13 8.35 -3.28
N VAL A 127 -6.17 7.96 -4.02
CA VAL A 127 -7.43 7.48 -3.43
C VAL A 127 -7.90 6.23 -4.18
N GLU A 128 -8.37 5.25 -3.42
CA GLU A 128 -8.97 4.01 -3.91
C GLU A 128 -10.31 3.79 -3.20
N TYR A 129 -11.30 3.26 -3.93
CA TYR A 129 -12.65 3.04 -3.42
C TYR A 129 -13.11 1.60 -3.66
N ALA A 130 -13.85 1.04 -2.69
CA ALA A 130 -14.71 -0.11 -2.91
C ALA A 130 -16.08 0.39 -3.35
N GLY A 131 -16.33 0.37 -4.66
CA GLY A 131 -17.50 1.01 -5.29
C GLY A 131 -17.14 2.34 -5.94
N SER A 132 -18.09 3.28 -5.99
CA SER A 132 -17.87 4.62 -6.56
C SER A 132 -17.52 5.66 -5.49
N GLU A 133 -16.87 6.76 -5.90
CA GLU A 133 -16.57 7.90 -5.01
C GLU A 133 -17.84 8.43 -4.32
N SER A 134 -18.97 8.49 -5.04
CA SER A 134 -20.25 8.99 -4.49
C SER A 134 -20.88 8.06 -3.46
N GLU A 135 -20.52 6.79 -3.45
CA GLU A 135 -20.98 5.81 -2.45
C GLU A 135 -20.10 5.80 -1.19
N CYS A 136 -18.91 6.42 -1.23
CA CYS A 136 -17.94 6.36 -0.15
C CYS A 136 -18.41 7.10 1.11
N ASP A 137 -18.68 6.34 2.17
CA ASP A 137 -19.13 6.85 3.46
C ASP A 137 -18.01 6.80 4.52
N THR A 138 -17.06 5.88 4.37
CA THR A 138 -15.93 5.68 5.29
C THR A 138 -14.59 5.79 4.55
N MET A 139 -13.73 6.70 4.97
CA MET A 139 -12.40 6.90 4.39
C MET A 139 -11.29 6.63 5.41
N LEU A 140 -10.40 5.69 5.10
CA LEU A 140 -9.15 5.48 5.84
C LEU A 140 -8.03 6.30 5.21
N ILE A 141 -7.42 7.20 5.98
CA ILE A 141 -6.37 8.12 5.54
C ILE A 141 -5.05 7.72 6.19
N LEU A 142 -4.01 7.55 5.40
CA LEU A 142 -2.68 7.16 5.85
C LEU A 142 -1.58 7.67 4.91
N GLN A 143 -0.34 7.22 5.11
CA GLN A 143 0.80 7.62 4.27
C GLN A 143 1.80 6.48 4.06
N GLY A 144 2.56 6.60 2.97
CA GLY A 144 3.72 5.76 2.69
C GLY A 144 3.37 4.29 2.52
N SER A 145 4.26 3.41 2.98
CA SER A 145 4.20 1.96 2.76
C SER A 145 3.07 1.21 3.48
N LEU A 146 2.29 1.88 4.33
CA LEU A 146 1.05 1.30 4.86
C LEU A 146 -0.09 1.32 3.82
N TYR A 147 -0.04 2.23 2.86
CA TYR A 147 -1.12 2.41 1.88
C TYR A 147 -1.36 1.18 0.98
N PRO A 148 -0.33 0.50 0.43
CA PRO A 148 -0.53 -0.73 -0.32
C PRO A 148 -1.31 -1.80 0.45
N ASN A 149 -1.05 -1.98 1.75
CA ASN A 149 -1.77 -2.95 2.59
C ASN A 149 -3.24 -2.55 2.77
N ALA A 150 -3.52 -1.25 2.92
CA ALA A 150 -4.89 -0.74 3.00
C ALA A 150 -5.65 -0.89 1.68
N VAL A 151 -4.99 -0.69 0.54
CA VAL A 151 -5.58 -0.93 -0.79
C VAL A 151 -5.83 -2.41 -1.03
N ALA A 152 -4.91 -3.30 -0.64
CA ALA A 152 -5.11 -4.74 -0.72
C ALA A 152 -6.31 -5.18 0.13
N ALA A 153 -6.40 -4.70 1.37
CA ALA A 153 -7.55 -4.93 2.25
C ALA A 153 -8.86 -4.45 1.62
N LEU A 154 -8.85 -3.24 1.05
CA LEU A 154 -10.01 -2.66 0.38
C LEU A 154 -10.44 -3.50 -0.84
N ARG A 155 -9.49 -3.98 -1.65
CA ARG A 155 -9.75 -4.84 -2.81
C ARG A 155 -10.36 -6.17 -2.38
N GLU A 156 -9.79 -6.85 -1.39
CA GLU A 156 -10.37 -8.10 -0.87
C GLU A 156 -11.79 -7.92 -0.32
N LEU A 157 -12.07 -6.78 0.32
CA LEU A 157 -13.41 -6.44 0.78
C LEU A 157 -14.34 -6.17 -0.42
N SER A 158 -13.88 -5.42 -1.41
CA SER A 158 -14.62 -5.13 -2.65
C SER A 158 -14.96 -6.41 -3.42
N ASP A 159 -14.02 -7.35 -3.52
CA ASP A 159 -14.21 -8.65 -4.17
C ASP A 159 -15.24 -9.53 -3.43
N LYS A 160 -15.37 -9.33 -2.12
CA LYS A 160 -16.44 -9.91 -1.28
C LYS A 160 -17.75 -9.12 -1.35
N GLY A 161 -17.79 -8.03 -2.12
CA GLY A 161 -18.99 -7.24 -2.34
C GLY A 161 -19.23 -6.11 -1.35
N TRP A 162 -18.27 -5.79 -0.47
CA TRP A 162 -18.35 -4.59 0.36
C TRP A 162 -18.25 -3.33 -0.49
N ARG A 163 -18.98 -2.28 -0.08
CA ARG A 163 -19.01 -0.97 -0.76
C ARG A 163 -19.01 0.17 0.24
N GLY A 164 -18.81 1.40 -0.25
CA GLY A 164 -18.89 2.62 0.55
C GLY A 164 -17.69 2.82 1.50
N ILE A 165 -16.57 2.17 1.18
CA ILE A 165 -15.30 2.25 1.89
C ILE A 165 -14.25 2.78 0.92
N GLY A 166 -13.35 3.64 1.39
CA GLY A 166 -12.21 4.13 0.64
C GLY A 166 -10.94 4.19 1.47
N CYS A 167 -9.81 4.24 0.77
CA CYS A 167 -8.49 4.47 1.33
C CYS A 167 -7.85 5.65 0.62
N MET A 168 -7.22 6.57 1.36
CA MET A 168 -6.50 7.73 0.81
C MET A 168 -5.08 7.79 1.37
N SER A 169 -4.08 7.97 0.50
CA SER A 169 -2.71 8.29 0.88
C SER A 169 -2.39 9.76 0.62
N ILE A 170 -1.89 10.46 1.64
CA ILE A 170 -1.29 11.79 1.45
C ILE A 170 0.15 11.62 0.95
N ARG A 171 0.41 11.94 -0.32
CA ARG A 171 1.75 11.82 -0.94
C ARG A 171 2.59 13.07 -0.75
N MET A 172 1.97 14.24 -0.80
CA MET A 172 2.59 15.51 -0.46
C MET A 172 2.11 15.97 0.91
N PHE A 173 2.98 15.90 1.92
CA PHE A 173 2.62 16.34 3.28
C PHE A 173 2.85 17.84 3.50
N ASN A 174 3.84 18.42 2.80
CA ASN A 174 4.17 19.85 2.86
C ASN A 174 4.53 20.38 1.46
N PRO A 175 3.83 21.41 0.93
CA PRO A 175 2.58 21.95 1.47
C PRO A 175 1.47 20.88 1.53
N PHE A 176 0.49 21.07 2.42
CA PHE A 176 -0.58 20.09 2.62
C PHE A 176 -1.70 20.33 1.59
N PRO A 177 -2.18 19.32 0.86
CA PRO A 177 -3.13 19.48 -0.25
C PRO A 177 -4.58 19.61 0.25
N GLU A 178 -4.87 20.70 0.97
CA GLU A 178 -6.18 20.93 1.61
C GLU A 178 -7.36 20.87 0.63
N ASP A 179 -7.22 21.44 -0.57
CA ASP A 179 -8.30 21.49 -1.56
C ASP A 179 -8.69 20.08 -2.03
N ARG A 180 -7.68 19.25 -2.36
CA ARG A 180 -7.88 17.86 -2.80
C ARG A 180 -8.47 16.99 -1.68
N VAL A 181 -8.01 17.18 -0.45
CA VAL A 181 -8.55 16.48 0.73
C VAL A 181 -10.00 16.90 0.98
N THR A 182 -10.31 18.20 0.89
CA THR A 182 -11.67 18.73 1.07
C THR A 182 -12.63 18.15 0.04
N ASP A 183 -12.25 18.15 -1.24
CA ASP A 183 -13.06 17.60 -2.33
C ASP A 183 -13.39 16.12 -2.11
N THR A 184 -12.39 15.35 -1.65
CA THR A 184 -12.51 13.91 -1.37
C THR A 184 -13.40 13.63 -0.16
N LEU A 185 -13.34 14.47 0.88
CA LEU A 185 -14.02 14.24 2.16
C LEU A 185 -15.42 14.88 2.27
N LYS A 186 -15.87 15.61 1.24
CA LYS A 186 -17.16 16.32 1.27
C LYS A 186 -18.34 15.38 1.60
N SER A 187 -18.42 14.22 0.95
CA SER A 187 -19.49 13.22 1.08
C SER A 187 -19.19 12.12 2.10
N VAL A 188 -17.96 12.07 2.64
CA VAL A 188 -17.53 11.04 3.59
C VAL A 188 -17.96 11.41 5.00
N ASN A 189 -18.66 10.51 5.69
CA ASN A 189 -19.18 10.74 7.03
C ASN A 189 -18.27 10.19 8.13
N THR A 190 -17.55 9.09 7.87
CA THR A 190 -16.58 8.50 8.80
C THR A 190 -15.16 8.66 8.27
N VAL A 191 -14.35 9.46 8.94
CA VAL A 191 -12.95 9.67 8.60
C VAL A 191 -12.07 8.99 9.64
N VAL A 192 -11.25 8.05 9.19
CA VAL A 192 -10.30 7.31 10.02
C VAL A 192 -8.90 7.70 9.60
N VAL A 193 -8.08 8.17 10.52
CA VAL A 193 -6.69 8.56 10.22
C VAL A 193 -5.75 7.61 10.94
N LEU A 194 -4.87 6.95 10.18
CA LEU A 194 -3.83 6.06 10.70
C LEU A 194 -2.47 6.72 10.56
N ASP A 195 -1.93 7.18 11.69
CA ASP A 195 -0.62 7.79 11.79
C ASP A 195 0.46 6.74 12.11
N ARG A 196 1.56 6.81 11.37
CA ARG A 196 2.83 6.14 11.71
C ARG A 196 3.74 7.04 12.55
N SER A 197 3.13 7.89 13.38
CA SER A 197 3.75 8.86 14.27
C SER A 197 2.82 9.09 15.46
N ASN A 198 3.35 9.62 16.56
CA ASN A 198 2.53 9.99 17.70
C ASN A 198 2.92 11.37 18.25
N SER A 199 1.94 12.09 18.77
CA SER A 199 2.11 13.34 19.51
C SER A 199 1.64 13.10 20.95
N PHE A 200 2.53 12.73 21.87
CA PHE A 200 2.12 12.37 23.23
C PHE A 200 1.31 13.48 23.90
N GLY A 201 0.08 13.16 24.31
CA GLY A 201 -0.86 14.12 24.91
C GLY A 201 -1.62 15.00 23.92
N SER A 202 -1.56 14.70 22.61
CA SER A 202 -2.25 15.45 21.56
C SER A 202 -2.61 14.57 20.36
N VAL A 203 -3.27 15.16 19.37
CA VAL A 203 -3.61 14.51 18.11
C VAL A 203 -2.33 14.27 17.27
N PRO A 204 -2.16 13.07 16.67
CA PRO A 204 -1.02 12.77 15.78
C PRO A 204 -0.91 13.73 14.58
N PRO A 205 0.27 13.87 13.95
CA PRO A 205 0.52 14.90 12.94
C PRO A 205 -0.40 14.86 11.70
N LEU A 206 -0.66 13.68 11.11
CA LEU A 206 -1.53 13.57 9.94
C LEU A 206 -2.97 13.81 10.33
N ALA A 207 -3.44 13.18 11.41
CA ALA A 207 -4.77 13.43 11.96
C ALA A 207 -5.01 14.92 12.25
N SER A 208 -4.03 15.62 12.81
CA SER A 208 -4.12 17.06 13.09
C SER A 208 -4.31 17.89 11.81
N ARG A 209 -3.60 17.56 10.72
CA ARG A 209 -3.77 18.22 9.42
C ARG A 209 -5.14 17.95 8.83
N ILE A 210 -5.59 16.70 8.80
CA ILE A 210 -6.92 16.33 8.31
C ILE A 210 -8.03 17.03 9.09
N PHE A 211 -7.95 17.04 10.42
CA PHE A 211 -8.97 17.67 11.26
C PHE A 211 -9.00 19.18 11.08
N THR A 212 -7.83 19.80 10.89
CA THR A 212 -7.73 21.23 10.56
C THR A 212 -8.36 21.52 9.20
N THR A 213 -8.11 20.69 8.17
CA THR A 213 -8.75 20.84 6.85
C THR A 213 -10.26 20.72 6.96
N ILE A 214 -10.77 19.69 7.64
CA ILE A 214 -12.20 19.51 7.87
C ILE A 214 -12.78 20.72 8.60
N GLY A 215 -12.18 21.16 9.70
CA GLY A 215 -12.68 22.30 10.48
C GLY A 215 -12.63 23.65 9.75
N ARG A 216 -11.77 23.80 8.74
CA ARG A 216 -11.67 25.03 7.94
C ARG A 216 -12.64 25.06 6.76
N HIS A 217 -12.88 23.91 6.12
CA HIS A 217 -13.53 23.86 4.80
C HIS A 217 -14.80 23.02 4.75
N LEU A 218 -15.08 22.21 5.78
CA LEU A 218 -16.23 21.31 5.84
C LEU A 218 -17.01 21.49 7.15
N ASP A 219 -18.24 20.97 7.20
CA ASP A 219 -18.96 20.85 8.46
C ASP A 219 -18.46 19.63 9.24
N ALA A 220 -17.83 19.88 10.38
CA ALA A 220 -17.34 18.84 11.28
C ALA A 220 -18.45 18.20 12.12
N ALA A 221 -19.59 18.88 12.34
CA ALA A 221 -20.62 18.44 13.28
C ALA A 221 -21.31 17.14 12.85
N GLY A 222 -21.32 16.84 11.55
CA GLY A 222 -21.90 15.62 10.99
C GLY A 222 -20.93 14.45 10.80
N LYS A 223 -19.63 14.59 11.13
CA LYS A 223 -18.60 13.60 10.79
C LYS A 223 -18.05 12.88 12.02
N THR A 224 -17.83 11.58 11.90
CA THR A 224 -17.07 10.78 12.87
C THR A 224 -15.59 10.89 12.51
N LEU A 225 -14.76 11.32 13.46
CA LEU A 225 -13.31 11.47 13.28
C LEU A 225 -12.55 10.51 14.21
N ARG A 226 -11.99 9.43 13.66
CA ARG A 226 -11.22 8.41 14.41
C ARG A 226 -9.72 8.58 14.18
N THR A 227 -8.94 8.49 15.25
CA THR A 227 -7.48 8.57 15.23
C THR A 227 -6.85 7.25 15.67
N LEU A 228 -5.99 6.70 14.81
CA LEU A 228 -5.25 5.49 15.04
C LEU A 228 -3.75 5.78 14.99
N VAL A 229 -2.98 5.16 15.87
CA VAL A 229 -1.52 5.15 15.80
C VAL A 229 -1.03 3.72 15.67
N GLY A 230 -0.23 3.46 14.65
CA GLY A 230 0.24 2.11 14.36
C GLY A 230 1.56 2.09 13.60
N GLY A 231 2.17 0.91 13.50
CA GLY A 231 3.38 0.71 12.71
C GLY A 231 4.64 1.42 13.25
N LEU A 232 4.63 1.85 14.52
CA LEU A 232 5.77 2.47 15.19
C LEU A 232 6.93 1.48 15.30
N GLY A 233 8.16 1.97 15.19
CA GLY A 233 9.38 1.16 15.35
C GLY A 233 9.53 0.04 14.31
N GLY A 234 8.95 0.20 13.11
CA GLY A 234 9.01 -0.81 12.06
C GLY A 234 8.02 -1.96 12.24
N ARG A 235 7.10 -1.86 13.22
CA ARG A 235 6.02 -2.83 13.37
C ARG A 235 5.17 -2.87 12.10
N GLU A 236 4.83 -4.07 11.67
CA GLU A 236 3.95 -4.29 10.52
C GLU A 236 2.49 -4.15 10.93
N ILE A 237 1.66 -3.69 10.00
CA ILE A 237 0.20 -3.75 10.09
C ILE A 237 -0.26 -4.55 8.88
N LEU A 238 -0.81 -5.72 9.16
CA LEU A 238 -1.17 -6.70 8.12
C LEU A 238 -2.47 -6.30 7.41
N VAL A 239 -2.69 -6.91 6.26
CA VAL A 239 -3.91 -6.71 5.46
C VAL A 239 -5.17 -7.08 6.25
N ASP A 240 -5.12 -8.14 7.05
CA ASP A 240 -6.24 -8.52 7.92
C ASP A 240 -6.55 -7.45 8.99
N GLU A 241 -5.51 -6.85 9.58
CA GLU A 241 -5.69 -5.76 10.53
C GLU A 241 -6.27 -4.51 9.85
N MET A 242 -5.87 -4.23 8.60
CA MET A 242 -6.45 -3.15 7.80
C MET A 242 -7.92 -3.41 7.47
N LYS A 243 -8.29 -4.66 7.10
CA LYS A 243 -9.69 -5.06 6.87
C LYS A 243 -10.52 -4.84 8.12
N GLU A 244 -10.02 -5.25 9.29
CA GLU A 244 -10.70 -5.05 10.56
C GLU A 244 -10.86 -3.55 10.87
N ILE A 245 -9.84 -2.72 10.65
CA ILE A 245 -9.95 -1.26 10.83
C ILE A 245 -11.06 -0.67 9.94
N LEU A 246 -11.10 -1.07 8.67
CA LEU A 246 -12.09 -0.61 7.69
C LEU A 246 -13.50 -1.05 8.10
N LEU A 247 -13.71 -2.35 8.35
CA LEU A 247 -15.03 -2.90 8.70
C LEU A 247 -15.54 -2.39 10.05
N PHE A 248 -14.67 -2.35 11.07
CA PHE A 248 -15.03 -1.80 12.38
C PHE A 248 -15.51 -0.35 12.26
N SER A 249 -14.78 0.47 11.50
CA SER A 249 -15.13 1.87 11.33
C SER A 249 -16.41 2.03 10.49
N HIS A 250 -16.52 1.27 9.40
CA HIS A 250 -17.63 1.33 8.48
C HIS A 250 -18.95 0.86 9.10
N LEU A 251 -18.93 -0.22 9.88
CA LEU A 251 -20.13 -0.77 10.50
C LEU A 251 -20.47 -0.08 11.81
N LEU A 252 -19.48 0.15 12.68
CA LEU A 252 -19.77 0.46 14.09
C LEU A 252 -19.71 1.96 14.39
N LEU A 253 -19.07 2.78 13.55
CA LEU A 253 -18.78 4.19 13.86
C LEU A 253 -19.52 5.21 12.97
N GLN A 254 -20.61 4.79 12.30
CA GLN A 254 -21.42 5.68 11.45
C GLN A 254 -22.07 6.83 12.26
N PRO A 255 -21.89 8.11 11.86
CA PRO A 255 -22.52 9.26 12.53
C PRO A 255 -24.04 9.15 12.59
N GLY A 256 -24.64 9.69 13.65
CA GLY A 256 -26.09 9.65 13.88
C GLY A 256 -26.65 8.26 14.18
N LYS A 257 -25.92 7.20 13.86
CA LYS A 257 -26.27 5.83 14.21
C LYS A 257 -25.63 5.38 15.51
N MET A 258 -24.61 6.01 16.08
CA MET A 258 -24.01 5.50 17.35
C MET A 258 -24.88 5.73 18.59
N GLY A 259 -25.89 6.61 18.55
CA GLY A 259 -26.78 6.87 19.69
C GLY A 259 -27.57 5.63 20.10
N LEU A 260 -27.60 5.35 21.42
CA LEU A 260 -28.33 4.22 21.97
C LEU A 260 -29.74 4.62 22.40
N GLU A 261 -30.71 3.78 22.08
CA GLU A 261 -32.10 3.95 22.51
C GLU A 261 -32.23 3.75 24.04
N PRO A 262 -33.12 4.47 24.74
CA PRO A 262 -33.26 4.38 26.20
C PRO A 262 -33.50 2.96 26.72
N GLU A 263 -34.22 2.14 25.96
CA GLU A 263 -34.51 0.75 26.29
C GLU A 263 -33.26 -0.13 26.18
N LEU A 264 -32.43 0.10 25.16
CA LEU A 264 -31.16 -0.60 24.98
C LEU A 264 -30.16 -0.19 26.07
N VAL A 265 -30.17 1.09 26.48
CA VAL A 265 -29.37 1.54 27.63
C VAL A 265 -29.72 0.76 28.89
N LYS A 266 -31.02 0.54 29.18
CA LYS A 266 -31.46 -0.28 30.32
C LYS A 266 -31.01 -1.74 30.20
N GLU A 267 -31.03 -2.30 28.99
CA GLU A 267 -30.57 -3.67 28.72
C GLU A 267 -29.05 -3.81 28.97
N ILE A 268 -28.26 -2.88 28.46
CA ILE A 268 -26.81 -2.80 28.68
C ILE A 268 -26.48 -2.61 30.16
N GLU A 269 -27.27 -1.79 30.86
CA GLU A 269 -27.09 -1.57 32.28
C GLU A 269 -27.29 -2.82 33.10
N VAL A 270 -28.08 -3.81 32.66
CA VAL A 270 -28.31 -5.08 33.39
C VAL A 270 -27.55 -6.27 32.81
N ASP A 271 -26.95 -6.16 31.62
CA ASP A 271 -26.14 -7.21 31.00
C ASP A 271 -24.89 -7.50 31.87
N SER A 272 -24.82 -8.73 32.38
CA SER A 272 -23.77 -9.16 33.30
C SER A 272 -22.38 -9.19 32.66
N VAL A 273 -22.31 -9.46 31.35
CA VAL A 273 -21.04 -9.49 30.61
C VAL A 273 -20.54 -8.07 30.41
N VAL A 274 -21.39 -7.14 29.99
CA VAL A 274 -21.00 -5.73 29.83
C VAL A 274 -20.54 -5.15 31.17
N ARG A 275 -21.30 -5.38 32.26
CA ARG A 275 -20.86 -4.97 33.61
C ARG A 275 -19.49 -5.51 33.98
N ALA A 276 -19.26 -6.81 33.79
CA ALA A 276 -17.98 -7.43 34.09
C ALA A 276 -16.82 -6.85 33.25
N MET A 277 -17.05 -6.57 31.96
CA MET A 277 -16.04 -5.96 31.09
C MET A 277 -15.73 -4.52 31.50
N ILE A 278 -16.73 -3.72 31.90
CA ILE A 278 -16.51 -2.35 32.41
C ILE A 278 -15.76 -2.40 33.75
N ASP A 279 -16.14 -3.31 34.65
CA ASP A 279 -15.50 -3.45 35.96
C ASP A 279 -14.02 -3.86 35.82
N GLU A 280 -13.72 -4.71 34.83
CA GLU A 280 -12.36 -5.10 34.45
C GLU A 280 -11.60 -3.92 33.83
N LEU A 281 -12.20 -3.17 32.89
CA LEU A 281 -11.58 -1.95 32.35
C LEU A 281 -11.24 -0.92 33.44
N ALA A 282 -12.15 -0.69 34.39
CA ALA A 282 -11.88 0.21 35.51
C ALA A 282 -10.75 -0.32 36.42
N ALA A 283 -10.67 -1.63 36.63
CA ALA A 283 -9.56 -2.25 37.36
C ALA A 283 -8.22 -2.15 36.59
N LEU A 284 -8.27 -2.29 35.26
CA LEU A 284 -7.12 -2.12 34.36
C LEU A 284 -6.58 -0.69 34.41
N GLU A 285 -7.45 0.32 34.36
CA GLU A 285 -7.05 1.71 34.50
C GLU A 285 -6.40 1.99 35.86
N LEU A 286 -6.96 1.46 36.96
CA LEU A 286 -6.33 1.58 38.28
C LEU A 286 -4.95 0.91 38.34
N ARG A 287 -4.78 -0.26 37.71
CA ARG A 287 -3.47 -0.92 37.60
C ARG A 287 -2.49 -0.08 36.78
N CYS A 288 -2.93 0.51 35.68
CA CYS A 288 -2.14 1.45 34.89
C CYS A 288 -1.72 2.68 35.72
N PHE A 289 -2.65 3.28 36.46
CA PHE A 289 -2.37 4.39 37.36
C PHE A 289 -1.28 4.03 38.37
N ARG A 290 -1.39 2.89 39.06
CA ARG A 290 -0.37 2.41 40.01
C ARG A 290 0.98 2.12 39.36
N ARG A 291 0.99 1.65 38.11
CA ARG A 291 2.22 1.34 37.36
C ARG A 291 2.96 2.59 36.91
N HIS A 292 2.22 3.62 36.49
CA HIS A 292 2.76 4.82 35.85
C HIS A 292 2.87 6.02 36.78
N THR A 293 2.44 5.90 38.04
CA THR A 293 2.58 6.93 39.07
C THR A 293 3.27 6.38 40.31
N ARG A 294 3.73 7.29 41.19
CA ARG A 294 4.34 6.94 42.49
C ARG A 294 3.81 7.88 43.57
N ILE A 295 2.53 7.76 43.90
CA ILE A 295 1.89 8.57 44.94
C ILE A 295 2.05 7.87 46.30
N PRO A 296 2.59 8.53 47.34
CA PRO A 296 2.68 7.95 48.68
C PRO A 296 1.30 7.61 49.27
N LYS A 297 1.20 6.47 49.97
CA LYS A 297 -0.07 5.98 50.58
C LYS A 297 -0.71 6.93 51.60
N HIS A 298 0.07 7.82 52.21
CA HIS A 298 -0.46 8.81 53.15
C HIS A 298 -1.11 10.01 52.45
N ILE A 299 -0.85 10.19 51.14
CA ILE A 299 -1.45 11.22 50.29
C ILE A 299 -2.66 10.64 49.54
N CYS A 300 -2.54 9.43 49.02
CA CYS A 300 -3.62 8.71 48.34
C CYS A 300 -3.82 7.36 49.04
N SER A 301 -4.93 7.26 49.75
CA SER A 301 -5.31 6.03 50.45
C SER A 301 -5.90 5.00 49.49
N GLU A 302 -6.00 3.74 49.93
CA GLU A 302 -6.67 2.70 49.15
C GLU A 302 -8.18 3.02 48.93
N GLU A 303 -8.79 3.78 49.84
CA GLU A 303 -10.17 4.25 49.67
C GLU A 303 -10.28 5.29 48.54
N ASP A 304 -9.28 6.17 48.40
CA ASP A 304 -9.24 7.16 47.30
C ASP A 304 -9.06 6.49 45.95
N GLU A 305 -8.23 5.45 45.88
CA GLU A 305 -8.06 4.64 44.67
C GLU A 305 -9.35 3.90 44.28
N LEU A 306 -10.11 3.37 45.25
CA LEU A 306 -11.41 2.74 45.00
C LEU A 306 -12.44 3.77 44.51
N LYS A 307 -12.46 4.98 45.09
CA LYS A 307 -13.31 6.08 44.59
C LYS A 307 -12.94 6.45 43.16
N GLN A 308 -11.65 6.54 42.86
CA GLN A 308 -11.18 6.83 41.49
C GLN A 308 -11.61 5.74 40.50
N ARG A 309 -11.55 4.46 40.91
CA ARG A 309 -12.03 3.35 40.09
C ARG A 309 -13.52 3.46 39.78
N GLU A 310 -14.35 3.81 40.76
CA GLU A 310 -15.79 4.01 40.52
C GLU A 310 -16.05 5.21 39.60
N ILE A 311 -15.32 6.31 39.74
CA ILE A 311 -15.42 7.47 38.83
C ILE A 311 -15.10 7.05 37.39
N VAL A 312 -14.03 6.28 37.19
CA VAL A 312 -13.65 5.73 35.88
C VAL A 312 -14.77 4.84 35.33
N ARG A 313 -15.27 3.92 36.15
CA ARG A 313 -16.34 2.99 35.78
C ARG A 313 -17.61 3.71 35.32
N GLU A 314 -18.04 4.73 36.07
CA GLU A 314 -19.19 5.57 35.73
C GLU A 314 -18.96 6.31 34.41
N LYS A 315 -17.77 6.90 34.23
CA LYS A 315 -17.39 7.61 33.00
C LYS A 315 -17.35 6.71 31.77
N LEU A 316 -16.79 5.51 31.89
CA LEU A 316 -16.79 4.51 30.81
C LEU A 316 -18.23 4.13 30.43
N MET A 317 -19.08 3.88 31.43
CA MET A 317 -20.50 3.58 31.19
C MET A 317 -21.24 4.77 30.57
N GLU A 318 -20.95 6.00 30.99
CA GLU A 318 -21.53 7.22 30.41
C GLU A 318 -21.19 7.37 28.92
N TYR A 319 -19.94 7.12 28.53
CA TYR A 319 -19.56 7.15 27.10
C TYR A 319 -20.37 6.15 26.28
N LEU A 320 -20.56 4.93 26.79
CA LEU A 320 -21.33 3.91 26.11
C LEU A 320 -22.80 4.30 26.00
N LYS A 321 -23.41 4.76 27.11
CA LYS A 321 -24.81 5.23 27.16
C LYS A 321 -25.11 6.31 26.13
N ASN A 322 -24.18 7.25 25.99
CA ASN A 322 -24.31 8.37 25.06
C ASN A 322 -23.90 8.02 23.63
N GLY A 323 -23.56 6.76 23.33
CA GLY A 323 -23.10 6.33 22.00
C GLY A 323 -21.76 6.94 21.60
N ASN A 324 -20.96 7.39 22.57
CA ASN A 324 -19.69 8.07 22.32
C ASN A 324 -18.54 7.05 22.20
N TYR A 325 -18.63 6.19 21.18
CA TYR A 325 -17.66 5.12 20.96
C TYR A 325 -16.24 5.64 20.73
N LEU A 326 -16.08 6.80 20.08
CA LEU A 326 -14.75 7.39 19.89
C LEU A 326 -14.08 7.68 21.24
N ARG A 327 -14.76 8.41 22.15
CA ARG A 327 -14.21 8.68 23.49
C ARG A 327 -13.99 7.43 24.31
N PHE A 328 -14.81 6.42 24.10
CA PHE A 328 -14.63 5.13 24.75
C PHE A 328 -13.41 4.36 24.24
N LEU A 329 -13.11 4.43 22.93
CA LEU A 329 -11.98 3.74 22.29
C LEU A 329 -10.63 4.47 22.48
N GLU A 330 -10.65 5.79 22.67
CA GLU A 330 -9.47 6.63 22.94
C GLU A 330 -8.84 6.30 24.31
N ASN A 331 -7.99 5.27 24.36
CA ASN A 331 -7.33 4.82 25.59
C ASN A 331 -6.20 5.77 26.08
N TYR A 332 -5.76 6.75 25.25
CA TYR A 332 -4.61 7.61 25.55
C TYR A 332 -4.76 9.06 25.05
N ASN A 333 -5.67 9.85 25.63
CA ASN A 333 -5.87 11.27 25.28
C ASN A 333 -5.97 11.48 23.76
N HIS A 334 -7.04 10.94 23.15
CA HIS A 334 -7.36 11.11 21.72
C HIS A 334 -6.65 10.17 20.74
N VAL A 335 -6.10 9.04 21.19
CA VAL A 335 -5.47 8.07 20.29
C VAL A 335 -5.81 6.64 20.70
N GLU A 336 -6.11 5.82 19.69
CA GLU A 336 -6.18 4.37 19.78
C GLU A 336 -4.95 3.74 19.11
N PHE A 337 -4.25 2.84 19.79
CA PHE A 337 -3.12 2.12 19.18
C PHE A 337 -3.60 0.91 18.38
N VAL A 338 -2.98 0.68 17.22
CA VAL A 338 -3.25 -0.52 16.41
C VAL A 338 -2.43 -1.70 16.94
N GLY A 339 -3.15 -2.74 17.37
CA GLY A 339 -2.61 -4.02 17.82
C GLY A 339 -1.56 -3.92 18.93
N PRO A 340 -1.64 -3.01 19.93
CA PRO A 340 -0.57 -2.89 20.92
C PRO A 340 -0.38 -4.22 21.67
N LYS A 341 0.88 -4.61 21.94
CA LYS A 341 1.17 -5.78 22.78
C LYS A 341 1.02 -5.38 24.25
N GLU A 342 -0.21 -5.07 24.62
CA GLU A 342 -0.58 -4.71 25.98
C GLU A 342 -0.52 -5.95 26.87
N LEU A 343 0.10 -5.80 28.04
CA LEU A 343 0.12 -6.87 29.04
C LEU A 343 -1.29 -7.22 29.50
N LEU A 344 -2.17 -6.21 29.57
CA LEU A 344 -3.48 -6.35 30.16
C LEU A 344 -4.64 -6.20 29.15
N ARG A 345 -4.31 -6.03 27.85
CA ARG A 345 -5.23 -6.06 26.71
C ARG A 345 -6.39 -5.06 26.81
N GLU A 346 -6.15 -3.88 27.38
CA GLU A 346 -7.16 -2.83 27.55
C GLU A 346 -7.81 -2.40 26.23
N THR A 347 -7.02 -2.20 25.18
CA THR A 347 -7.48 -1.75 23.86
C THR A 347 -8.39 -2.79 23.22
N GLU A 348 -8.03 -4.07 23.32
CA GLU A 348 -8.83 -5.17 22.80
C GLU A 348 -10.16 -5.29 23.57
N LEU A 349 -10.11 -5.18 24.90
CA LEU A 349 -11.31 -5.25 25.73
C LEU A 349 -12.30 -4.12 25.41
N ARG A 350 -11.80 -2.89 25.15
CA ARG A 350 -12.64 -1.77 24.70
C ARG A 350 -13.32 -2.09 23.36
N LYS A 351 -12.58 -2.60 22.36
CA LYS A 351 -13.16 -2.99 21.06
C LYS A 351 -14.24 -4.04 21.19
N GLN A 352 -13.97 -5.10 21.95
CA GLN A 352 -14.92 -6.18 22.20
C GLN A 352 -16.20 -5.68 22.88
N LEU A 353 -16.08 -4.67 23.75
CA LEU A 353 -17.24 -4.09 24.42
C LEU A 353 -18.13 -3.32 23.44
N VAL A 354 -17.54 -2.50 22.55
CA VAL A 354 -18.28 -1.82 21.47
C VAL A 354 -18.97 -2.85 20.57
N VAL A 355 -18.26 -3.89 20.15
CA VAL A 355 -18.81 -4.99 19.36
C VAL A 355 -19.98 -5.66 20.06
N ARG A 356 -19.84 -5.97 21.36
CA ARG A 356 -20.91 -6.59 22.16
C ARG A 356 -22.17 -5.73 22.20
N ILE A 357 -22.03 -4.43 22.40
CA ILE A 357 -23.17 -3.50 22.41
C ILE A 357 -23.85 -3.47 21.04
N GLU A 358 -23.08 -3.40 19.96
CA GLU A 358 -23.64 -3.37 18.61
C GLU A 358 -24.28 -4.71 18.20
N ILE A 359 -23.81 -5.85 18.72
CA ILE A 359 -24.50 -7.15 18.61
C ILE A 359 -25.86 -7.09 19.34
N LEU A 360 -25.91 -6.61 20.59
CA LEU A 360 -27.16 -6.50 21.36
C LEU A 360 -28.17 -5.60 20.64
N ARG A 361 -27.69 -4.47 20.12
CA ARG A 361 -28.49 -3.57 19.30
C ARG A 361 -29.02 -4.24 18.03
N SER A 362 -28.16 -4.93 17.30
CA SER A 362 -28.53 -5.57 16.04
C SER A 362 -29.55 -6.69 16.26
N ARG A 363 -29.38 -7.50 17.33
CA ARG A 363 -30.37 -8.49 17.78
C ARG A 363 -31.72 -7.84 18.04
N ARG A 364 -31.73 -6.70 18.74
CA ARG A 364 -32.95 -5.95 19.03
C ARG A 364 -33.62 -5.45 17.75
N ALA A 365 -32.87 -4.86 16.83
CA ALA A 365 -33.38 -4.39 15.55
C ALA A 365 -34.01 -5.52 14.72
N ILE A 366 -33.45 -6.73 14.75
CA ILE A 366 -34.05 -7.92 14.12
C ILE A 366 -35.35 -8.35 14.83
N ARG A 367 -35.38 -8.38 16.17
CA ARG A 367 -36.60 -8.72 16.93
C ARG A 367 -37.75 -7.75 16.65
N GLU A 368 -37.43 -6.49 16.40
CA GLU A 368 -38.38 -5.41 16.13
C GLU A 368 -38.67 -5.22 14.62
N ASP A 369 -38.18 -6.13 13.75
CA ASP A 369 -38.33 -6.11 12.27
C ASP A 369 -37.93 -4.76 11.62
N ARG A 370 -36.86 -4.15 12.13
CA ARG A 370 -36.34 -2.85 11.70
C ARG A 370 -34.85 -2.87 11.34
N ALA A 371 -34.26 -4.06 11.21
CA ALA A 371 -32.85 -4.23 10.87
C ALA A 371 -32.59 -3.81 9.40
N GLY A 372 -31.56 -2.99 9.20
CA GLY A 372 -31.01 -2.68 7.87
C GLY A 372 -29.75 -3.48 7.58
N ALA A 373 -29.07 -3.14 6.48
CA ALA A 373 -27.82 -3.81 6.11
C ALA A 373 -26.75 -3.75 7.19
N ARG A 374 -26.61 -2.61 7.89
CA ARG A 374 -25.62 -2.44 8.97
C ARG A 374 -25.80 -3.47 10.08
N GLU A 375 -27.00 -3.57 10.65
CA GLU A 375 -27.25 -4.45 11.80
C GLU A 375 -27.08 -5.93 11.40
N VAL A 376 -27.56 -6.30 10.21
CA VAL A 376 -27.43 -7.67 9.68
C VAL A 376 -25.95 -8.03 9.45
N LEU A 377 -25.19 -7.15 8.79
CA LEU A 377 -23.77 -7.38 8.53
C LEU A 377 -22.93 -7.37 9.80
N THR A 378 -23.26 -6.54 10.80
CA THR A 378 -22.62 -6.56 12.12
C THR A 378 -22.76 -7.93 12.77
N LEU A 379 -23.95 -8.53 12.75
CA LEU A 379 -24.17 -9.87 13.33
C LEU A 379 -23.40 -10.95 12.57
N LEU A 380 -23.46 -10.93 11.24
CA LEU A 380 -22.76 -11.93 10.42
C LEU A 380 -21.24 -11.83 10.52
N HIS A 381 -20.70 -10.64 10.78
CA HIS A 381 -19.27 -10.42 10.88
C HIS A 381 -18.73 -10.66 12.29
N TYR A 382 -19.41 -10.14 13.32
CA TYR A 382 -18.88 -10.09 14.68
C TYR A 382 -19.52 -11.07 15.66
N SER A 383 -20.73 -11.58 15.40
CA SER A 383 -21.35 -12.52 16.34
C SER A 383 -20.75 -13.92 16.20
N LEU A 384 -20.56 -14.59 17.33
CA LEU A 384 -20.20 -16.01 17.38
C LEU A 384 -21.42 -16.92 17.58
N ASP A 385 -22.60 -16.34 17.77
CA ASP A 385 -23.83 -17.06 18.05
C ASP A 385 -24.49 -17.55 16.76
N ARG A 386 -24.78 -18.84 16.67
CA ARG A 386 -25.37 -19.45 15.47
C ARG A 386 -26.79 -18.95 15.21
N ASP A 387 -27.53 -18.60 16.25
CA ASP A 387 -28.89 -18.12 16.08
C ASP A 387 -28.91 -16.70 15.50
N ASP A 388 -27.91 -15.88 15.81
CA ASP A 388 -27.72 -14.58 15.18
C ASP A 388 -27.44 -14.74 13.68
N TRP A 389 -26.58 -15.69 13.31
CA TRP A 389 -26.25 -15.97 11.91
C TRP A 389 -27.47 -16.42 11.11
N LYS A 390 -28.29 -17.32 11.67
CA LYS A 390 -29.54 -17.77 11.02
C LYS A 390 -30.52 -16.62 10.85
N GLN A 391 -30.74 -15.85 11.91
CA GLN A 391 -31.68 -14.72 11.87
C GLN A 391 -31.21 -13.65 10.88
N ALA A 392 -29.94 -13.23 10.96
CA ALA A 392 -29.35 -12.27 10.03
C ALA A 392 -29.38 -12.78 8.58
N GLY A 393 -29.05 -14.06 8.35
CA GLY A 393 -29.11 -14.71 7.04
C GLY A 393 -30.51 -14.68 6.41
N SER A 394 -31.57 -14.78 7.22
CA SER A 394 -32.97 -14.68 6.73
C SER A 394 -33.36 -13.28 6.24
N TYR A 395 -32.65 -12.23 6.68
CA TYR A 395 -32.88 -10.85 6.22
C TYR A 395 -32.10 -10.52 4.95
N MET A 396 -31.04 -11.26 4.63
CA MET A 396 -30.17 -10.96 3.49
C MET A 396 -30.91 -10.85 2.14
N PRO A 397 -31.86 -11.74 1.77
CA PRO A 397 -32.62 -11.58 0.54
C PRO A 397 -33.45 -10.29 0.49
N LYS A 398 -34.08 -9.91 1.62
CA LYS A 398 -34.86 -8.67 1.72
C LYS A 398 -33.97 -7.43 1.52
N LEU A 399 -32.75 -7.45 2.06
CA LEU A 399 -31.79 -6.35 1.91
C LEU A 399 -31.26 -6.25 0.48
N PHE A 400 -31.06 -7.39 -0.18
CA PHE A 400 -30.68 -7.44 -1.59
C PHE A 400 -31.76 -6.84 -2.49
N GLU A 401 -33.03 -7.19 -2.27
CA GLU A 401 -34.17 -6.60 -3.00
C GLU A 401 -34.28 -5.08 -2.83
N LYS A 402 -33.87 -4.55 -1.67
CA LYS A 402 -33.81 -3.10 -1.39
C LYS A 402 -32.57 -2.41 -1.99
N GLY A 403 -31.62 -3.18 -2.52
CA GLY A 403 -30.34 -2.65 -3.03
C GLY A 403 -29.36 -2.20 -1.93
N GLU A 404 -29.57 -2.58 -0.67
CA GLU A 404 -28.68 -2.19 0.45
C GLU A 404 -27.41 -3.05 0.52
N ILE A 405 -27.42 -4.24 -0.09
CA ILE A 405 -26.27 -5.14 -0.18
C ILE A 405 -26.03 -5.57 -1.63
N SER A 406 -24.76 -5.87 -1.96
CA SER A 406 -24.40 -6.34 -3.29
C SER A 406 -24.72 -7.84 -3.47
N PRO A 407 -24.92 -8.32 -4.73
CA PRO A 407 -25.10 -9.74 -4.99
C PRO A 407 -23.91 -10.59 -4.50
N GLN A 408 -22.70 -10.06 -4.64
CA GLN A 408 -21.47 -10.74 -4.24
C GLN A 408 -21.41 -10.95 -2.71
N LEU A 409 -21.86 -9.95 -1.95
CA LEU A 409 -21.95 -10.03 -0.48
C LEU A 409 -23.00 -11.05 -0.03
N LEU A 410 -24.13 -11.13 -0.74
CA LEU A 410 -25.13 -12.16 -0.50
C LEU A 410 -24.56 -13.57 -0.68
N ILE A 411 -23.82 -13.80 -1.78
CA ILE A 411 -23.20 -15.09 -2.09
C ILE A 411 -22.13 -15.46 -1.06
N ASP A 412 -21.22 -14.53 -0.70
CA ASP A 412 -20.15 -14.79 0.29
C ASP A 412 -20.74 -15.28 1.62
N TYR A 413 -21.76 -14.59 2.13
CA TYR A 413 -22.36 -14.97 3.42
C TYR A 413 -23.27 -16.20 3.35
N GLN A 414 -23.95 -16.46 2.23
CA GLN A 414 -24.68 -17.72 2.03
C GLN A 414 -23.71 -18.92 2.02
N GLY A 415 -22.60 -18.82 1.31
CA GLY A 415 -21.56 -19.87 1.30
C GLY A 415 -20.97 -20.11 2.69
N ARG A 416 -20.77 -19.07 3.50
CA ARG A 416 -20.31 -19.22 4.90
C ARG A 416 -21.35 -19.89 5.80
N LEU A 417 -22.63 -19.58 5.64
CA LEU A 417 -23.72 -20.23 6.37
C LEU A 417 -23.78 -21.73 6.04
N GLU A 418 -23.60 -22.10 4.77
CA GLU A 418 -23.56 -23.50 4.32
C GLU A 418 -22.29 -24.22 4.82
N ALA A 419 -21.12 -23.59 4.71
CA ALA A 419 -19.86 -24.16 5.22
C ALA A 419 -19.88 -24.34 6.75
N ALA A 420 -20.49 -23.41 7.49
CA ALA A 420 -20.69 -23.51 8.92
C ALA A 420 -21.62 -24.68 9.30
N GLN A 421 -22.59 -25.05 8.45
CA GLN A 421 -23.42 -26.24 8.63
C GLN A 421 -22.65 -27.54 8.38
N VAL A 422 -21.68 -27.56 7.46
CA VAL A 422 -20.85 -28.75 7.14
C VAL A 422 -19.77 -29.00 8.21
N GLN A 423 -19.14 -27.95 8.74
CA GLN A 423 -18.16 -28.08 9.83
C GLN A 423 -18.74 -28.58 11.16
N MET A 424 -20.06 -28.72 11.26
CA MET A 424 -20.77 -29.22 12.44
C MET A 424 -20.77 -30.75 12.60
N ALA A 425 -20.11 -31.50 11.70
CA ALA A 425 -20.03 -32.98 11.75
C ALA A 425 -18.73 -33.55 12.37
N LEU A 426 -17.76 -32.72 12.77
CA LEU A 426 -16.48 -33.18 13.35
C LEU A 426 -16.13 -32.44 14.65
N PRO A 427 -15.54 -33.11 15.67
CA PRO A 427 -15.14 -32.45 16.91
C PRO A 427 -13.94 -31.52 16.66
N ARG A 428 -14.00 -30.29 17.16
CA ARG A 428 -12.88 -29.34 17.09
C ARG A 428 -11.97 -29.49 18.32
N GLU A 429 -10.74 -29.93 18.09
CA GLU A 429 -9.62 -29.69 19.01
C GLU A 429 -9.11 -28.25 18.86
N THR A 430 -8.95 -27.56 19.98
CA THR A 430 -8.21 -26.30 20.08
C THR A 430 -6.72 -26.53 19.82
N LYS A 431 -6.23 -26.10 18.66
CA LYS A 431 -4.80 -25.85 18.44
C LYS A 431 -4.51 -24.36 18.50
N ALA A 432 -3.49 -24.01 19.27
CA ALA A 432 -2.87 -22.70 19.28
C ALA A 432 -2.36 -22.36 17.87
N ILE A 433 -2.63 -21.14 17.42
CA ILE A 433 -2.13 -20.63 16.14
C ILE A 433 -0.75 -20.02 16.38
N THR A 434 0.27 -20.75 15.97
CA THR A 434 1.61 -20.27 15.64
C THR A 434 1.73 -20.23 14.13
N ASP A 435 2.16 -19.07 13.63
CA ASP A 435 2.75 -18.74 12.32
C ASP A 435 2.07 -19.12 10.99
N SER A 436 2.05 -18.07 10.15
CA SER A 436 2.43 -17.98 8.73
C SER A 436 1.46 -18.32 7.58
N VAL A 437 1.66 -17.52 6.50
CA VAL A 437 1.34 -17.71 5.07
C VAL A 437 -0.07 -17.23 4.65
N THR A 438 -0.21 -15.98 4.17
CA THR A 438 0.01 -15.45 2.80
C THR A 438 -0.93 -16.07 1.76
N GLY A 439 -1.87 -15.24 1.25
CA GLY A 439 -2.72 -15.53 0.11
C GLY A 439 -2.94 -14.27 -0.73
N ASP A 440 -2.42 -14.35 -1.95
CA ASP A 440 -2.77 -13.69 -3.23
C ASP A 440 -3.23 -12.23 -3.26
N GLN A 441 -2.32 -11.37 -3.72
CA GLN A 441 -2.59 -10.03 -4.21
C GLN A 441 -2.16 -9.94 -5.68
N LYS A 442 -3.07 -9.53 -6.55
CA LYS A 442 -2.73 -9.09 -7.92
C LYS A 442 -2.17 -7.65 -7.86
N PRO A 443 -0.97 -7.38 -8.40
CA PRO A 443 -0.50 -6.02 -8.61
C PRO A 443 -1.16 -5.46 -9.88
N VAL A 444 -2.08 -4.51 -9.69
CA VAL A 444 -2.50 -3.61 -10.78
C VAL A 444 -1.41 -2.55 -10.94
N THR A 445 -0.40 -2.87 -11.75
CA THR A 445 0.48 -1.91 -12.40
C THR A 445 0.48 -2.25 -13.88
N THR A 446 -0.41 -1.61 -14.63
CA THR A 446 -0.30 -1.59 -16.09
C THR A 446 0.95 -0.80 -16.46
N LEU A 447 1.99 -1.51 -16.90
CA LEU A 447 3.12 -0.91 -17.61
C LEU A 447 2.58 -0.22 -18.88
N PRO A 448 2.84 1.07 -19.12
CA PRO A 448 2.46 1.70 -20.37
C PRO A 448 3.25 1.05 -21.51
N LYS A 449 2.56 0.82 -22.63
CA LYS A 449 3.22 0.55 -23.91
C LYS A 449 4.12 1.74 -24.22
N SER A 450 5.38 1.43 -24.52
CA SER A 450 6.34 2.38 -25.10
C SER A 450 5.75 2.96 -26.39
N GLU A 451 5.20 4.17 -26.31
CA GLU A 451 5.08 5.02 -27.48
C GLU A 451 6.41 5.76 -27.64
N THR A 452 6.99 5.55 -28.82
CA THR A 452 8.28 6.04 -29.27
C THR A 452 8.32 7.56 -29.25
N GLY A 453 8.86 8.12 -28.15
CA GLY A 453 9.41 9.47 -28.18
C GLY A 453 10.66 9.46 -29.04
N GLU A 454 10.57 10.00 -30.25
CA GLU A 454 11.68 10.18 -31.17
C GLU A 454 12.83 10.94 -30.48
N LEU A 455 13.86 10.20 -30.07
CA LEU A 455 15.20 10.70 -29.85
C LEU A 455 15.81 11.02 -31.22
N GLU A 456 16.62 12.08 -31.32
CA GLU A 456 17.45 12.25 -32.50
C GLU A 456 18.28 10.96 -32.73
N PRO A 457 18.31 10.42 -33.96
CA PRO A 457 18.89 9.11 -34.19
C PRO A 457 20.37 9.12 -33.86
N ALA A 458 20.81 8.14 -33.06
CA ALA A 458 22.22 7.82 -32.92
C ALA A 458 22.83 7.63 -34.33
N LYS A 459 23.99 8.24 -34.61
CA LYS A 459 24.65 8.11 -35.93
C LYS A 459 25.12 6.68 -36.23
N PHE A 460 25.04 5.80 -35.23
CA PHE A 460 25.40 4.39 -35.29
C PHE A 460 24.26 3.56 -34.69
N SER A 461 23.82 2.49 -35.36
CA SER A 461 22.72 1.64 -34.89
C SER A 461 23.07 0.17 -35.10
N PHE A 462 22.54 -0.68 -34.20
CA PHE A 462 22.66 -2.13 -34.31
C PHE A 462 21.35 -2.72 -34.80
N ALA A 463 21.44 -3.79 -35.61
CA ALA A 463 20.30 -4.66 -35.87
C ALA A 463 20.25 -5.73 -34.77
N TRP A 464 19.10 -5.84 -34.10
CA TRP A 464 18.89 -6.87 -33.09
C TRP A 464 19.02 -8.27 -33.71
N TYR A 465 19.78 -9.14 -33.06
CA TYR A 465 20.05 -10.50 -33.53
C TYR A 465 19.99 -11.51 -32.38
N ALA A 466 19.16 -12.55 -32.54
CA ALA A 466 18.92 -13.56 -31.50
C ALA A 466 20.20 -14.29 -31.04
N GLY A 467 21.15 -14.56 -31.95
CA GLY A 467 22.39 -15.24 -31.57
C GLY A 467 23.33 -14.38 -30.71
N GLU A 468 23.22 -13.04 -30.77
CA GLU A 468 23.95 -12.15 -29.86
C GLU A 468 23.33 -12.20 -28.45
N VAL A 469 21.99 -12.32 -28.36
CA VAL A 469 21.28 -12.48 -27.09
C VAL A 469 21.69 -13.78 -26.38
N GLU A 470 21.85 -14.89 -27.10
CA GLU A 470 22.37 -16.14 -26.52
C GLU A 470 23.79 -15.98 -25.98
N LEU A 471 24.65 -15.26 -26.71
CA LEU A 471 26.01 -14.95 -26.27
C LEU A 471 26.01 -14.09 -25.00
N ILE A 472 25.16 -13.07 -24.94
CA ILE A 472 24.94 -12.20 -23.76
C ILE A 472 24.54 -13.06 -22.56
N LYS A 473 23.49 -13.88 -22.68
CA LYS A 473 23.01 -14.77 -21.61
C LYS A 473 24.11 -15.69 -21.10
N LYS A 474 24.87 -16.33 -21.99
CA LYS A 474 25.99 -17.22 -21.64
C LYS A 474 27.11 -16.49 -20.89
N LYS A 475 27.43 -15.25 -21.27
CA LYS A 475 28.47 -14.44 -20.62
C LYS A 475 28.02 -13.95 -19.24
N ILE A 476 26.76 -13.55 -19.09
CA ILE A 476 26.18 -13.13 -17.81
C ILE A 476 26.14 -14.29 -16.83
N SER A 477 25.65 -15.47 -17.23
CA SER A 477 25.62 -16.64 -16.35
C SER A 477 27.01 -17.03 -15.84
N LYS A 478 28.03 -16.92 -16.69
CA LYS A 478 29.44 -17.09 -16.28
C LYS A 478 29.94 -15.98 -15.35
N LEU A 479 29.49 -14.74 -15.51
CA LEU A 479 29.86 -13.62 -14.64
C LEU A 479 29.24 -13.77 -13.25
N VAL A 480 27.95 -14.11 -13.17
CA VAL A 480 27.22 -14.29 -11.91
C VAL A 480 27.79 -15.46 -11.11
N SER A 481 28.00 -16.61 -11.75
CA SER A 481 28.64 -17.77 -11.10
C SER A 481 30.10 -17.50 -10.66
N GLN A 482 30.84 -16.65 -11.36
CA GLN A 482 32.17 -16.20 -10.93
C GLN A 482 32.09 -15.23 -9.75
N ASN A 483 31.14 -14.30 -9.76
CA ASN A 483 30.92 -13.33 -8.67
C ASN A 483 30.58 -14.03 -7.36
N GLY A 484 29.72 -15.05 -7.39
CA GLY A 484 29.37 -15.85 -6.21
C GLY A 484 30.55 -16.67 -5.63
N ARG A 485 31.55 -17.02 -6.46
CA ARG A 485 32.75 -17.75 -6.01
C ARG A 485 33.89 -16.84 -5.54
N GLU A 486 34.01 -15.65 -6.13
CA GLU A 486 35.13 -14.73 -5.90
C GLU A 486 34.76 -13.56 -4.97
N GLU A 487 33.55 -13.54 -4.39
CA GLU A 487 33.03 -12.47 -3.53
C GLU A 487 33.30 -11.06 -4.08
N LYS A 488 33.00 -10.85 -5.36
CA LYS A 488 33.29 -9.56 -6.02
C LYS A 488 32.29 -8.46 -5.72
N TYR A 489 31.16 -8.79 -5.07
CA TYR A 489 30.09 -7.86 -4.68
C TYR A 489 29.60 -6.96 -5.82
N TYR A 490 29.53 -7.48 -7.05
CA TYR A 490 29.05 -6.70 -8.20
C TYR A 490 27.57 -6.32 -8.03
N ASN A 491 27.26 -5.05 -8.26
CA ASN A 491 25.88 -4.61 -8.48
C ASN A 491 25.48 -4.84 -9.96
N PRO A 492 24.20 -4.67 -10.34
CA PRO A 492 23.75 -4.86 -11.72
C PRO A 492 24.54 -4.05 -12.77
N ASP A 493 24.92 -2.81 -12.47
CA ASP A 493 25.71 -1.96 -13.38
C ASP A 493 27.14 -2.49 -13.55
N ASP A 494 27.72 -3.08 -12.51
CA ASP A 494 29.04 -3.72 -12.57
C ASP A 494 29.00 -4.97 -13.45
N PHE A 495 27.90 -5.75 -13.40
CA PHE A 495 27.68 -6.86 -14.32
C PHE A 495 27.56 -6.40 -15.76
N GLU A 496 26.80 -5.35 -16.03
CA GLU A 496 26.66 -4.77 -17.37
C GLU A 496 28.01 -4.25 -17.90
N ARG A 497 28.78 -3.51 -17.10
CA ARG A 497 30.12 -3.05 -17.48
C ARG A 497 31.07 -4.21 -17.78
N ALA A 498 31.12 -5.20 -16.89
CA ALA A 498 31.98 -6.36 -17.05
C ALA A 498 31.56 -7.24 -18.25
N LEU A 499 30.27 -7.31 -18.54
CA LEU A 499 29.73 -7.96 -19.74
C LEU A 499 30.22 -7.26 -21.01
N LEU A 500 30.03 -5.94 -21.09
CA LEU A 500 30.42 -5.15 -22.25
C LEU A 500 31.92 -5.24 -22.51
N ASP A 501 32.75 -5.12 -21.47
CA ASP A 501 34.21 -5.28 -21.59
C ASP A 501 34.60 -6.69 -22.08
N LYS A 502 33.84 -7.73 -21.71
CA LYS A 502 34.04 -9.10 -22.21
C LYS A 502 33.54 -9.27 -23.65
N LEU A 503 32.47 -8.59 -24.06
CA LEU A 503 31.93 -8.61 -25.42
C LEU A 503 32.83 -7.85 -26.39
N GLU A 504 33.36 -6.70 -25.99
CA GLU A 504 34.37 -5.93 -26.75
C GLU A 504 35.63 -6.75 -27.06
N ARG A 505 35.98 -7.73 -26.23
CA ARG A 505 37.14 -8.62 -26.43
C ARG A 505 36.79 -9.92 -27.17
N SER A 506 35.52 -10.20 -27.37
CA SER A 506 35.03 -11.45 -27.94
C SER A 506 34.83 -11.32 -29.44
N LYS A 507 35.66 -11.97 -30.26
CA LYS A 507 35.58 -11.92 -31.74
C LYS A 507 34.22 -12.33 -32.32
N GLU A 508 33.45 -13.09 -31.54
CA GLU A 508 32.11 -13.57 -31.88
C GLU A 508 31.03 -12.50 -31.69
N SER A 509 31.27 -11.49 -30.85
CA SER A 509 30.27 -10.46 -30.51
C SER A 509 30.12 -9.43 -31.62
N ALA A 510 28.87 -9.02 -31.86
CA ALA A 510 28.54 -7.88 -32.71
C ALA A 510 29.22 -6.58 -32.25
N LEU A 511 29.43 -6.38 -30.94
CA LEU A 511 30.12 -5.22 -30.39
C LEU A 511 31.60 -5.17 -30.82
N HIS A 512 32.31 -6.30 -30.74
CA HIS A 512 33.71 -6.40 -31.17
C HIS A 512 33.87 -6.14 -32.67
N LYS A 513 32.98 -6.72 -33.49
CA LYS A 513 32.98 -6.50 -34.95
C LYS A 513 32.70 -5.04 -35.29
N ALA A 514 31.69 -4.44 -34.68
CA ALA A 514 31.35 -3.03 -34.89
C ALA A 514 32.51 -2.08 -34.57
N ILE A 515 33.23 -2.31 -33.47
CA ILE A 515 34.42 -1.52 -33.08
C ILE A 515 35.60 -1.76 -34.05
N SER A 516 35.78 -3.00 -34.52
CA SER A 516 36.88 -3.35 -35.42
C SER A 516 36.68 -2.81 -36.84
N ASP A 517 35.44 -2.85 -37.32
CA ASP A 517 35.08 -2.43 -38.68
C ASP A 517 34.98 -0.90 -38.81
N ASN A 518 34.83 -0.18 -37.69
CA ASN A 518 34.66 1.29 -37.66
C ASN A 518 35.69 2.02 -36.79
N PRO A 519 37.00 1.98 -37.12
CA PRO A 519 38.06 2.55 -36.29
C PRO A 519 38.04 4.09 -36.18
N ARG A 520 37.18 4.78 -36.94
CA ARG A 520 37.06 6.25 -36.96
C ARG A 520 35.88 6.79 -36.12
N VAL A 521 34.98 5.91 -35.66
CA VAL A 521 33.84 6.27 -34.80
C VAL A 521 34.28 6.18 -33.34
N ASP A 522 33.76 7.07 -32.48
CA ASP A 522 34.07 7.00 -31.06
C ASP A 522 33.55 5.67 -30.48
N ARG A 523 34.41 4.98 -29.73
CA ARG A 523 34.06 3.71 -29.09
C ARG A 523 32.90 3.87 -28.11
N SER A 524 32.82 5.05 -27.46
CA SER A 524 31.72 5.34 -26.53
C SER A 524 30.36 5.36 -27.26
N GLU A 525 30.33 5.89 -28.49
CA GLU A 525 29.14 5.97 -29.32
C GLU A 525 28.66 4.59 -29.79
N ILE A 526 29.59 3.72 -30.21
CA ILE A 526 29.28 2.32 -30.58
C ILE A 526 28.76 1.55 -29.36
N ARG A 527 29.37 1.73 -28.19
CA ARG A 527 28.96 1.05 -26.95
C ARG A 527 27.55 1.47 -26.53
N THR A 528 27.24 2.76 -26.57
CA THR A 528 25.88 3.26 -26.27
C THR A 528 24.84 2.72 -27.24
N ALA A 529 25.14 2.66 -28.55
CA ALA A 529 24.23 2.09 -29.54
C ALA A 529 23.98 0.59 -29.32
N TYR A 530 24.99 -0.16 -28.86
CA TYR A 530 24.86 -1.57 -28.53
C TYR A 530 24.00 -1.78 -27.27
N GLU A 531 24.30 -1.02 -26.21
CA GLU A 531 23.52 -1.00 -24.97
C GLU A 531 22.06 -0.68 -25.26
N GLU A 532 21.76 0.31 -26.13
CA GLU A 532 20.39 0.64 -26.52
C GLU A 532 19.67 -0.50 -27.25
N CYS A 533 20.37 -1.21 -28.13
CA CYS A 533 19.80 -2.31 -28.90
C CYS A 533 19.50 -3.56 -28.05
N TYR A 534 20.33 -3.85 -27.05
CA TYR A 534 20.26 -5.09 -26.26
C TYR A 534 19.89 -4.86 -24.78
N ARG A 535 19.51 -3.63 -24.39
CA ARG A 535 19.24 -3.25 -23.00
C ARG A 535 18.30 -4.21 -22.28
N ASP A 536 17.15 -4.48 -22.89
CA ASP A 536 16.11 -5.29 -22.27
C ASP A 536 16.58 -6.75 -22.10
N ASP A 537 17.34 -7.26 -23.06
CA ASP A 537 17.93 -8.60 -23.01
C ASP A 537 19.01 -8.71 -21.92
N ILE A 538 19.89 -7.70 -21.81
CA ILE A 538 20.94 -7.62 -20.78
C ILE A 538 20.30 -7.53 -19.40
N ASN A 539 19.37 -6.59 -19.18
CA ASN A 539 18.68 -6.41 -17.91
C ASN A 539 17.94 -7.68 -17.50
N ARG A 540 17.15 -8.27 -18.42
CA ARG A 540 16.45 -9.53 -18.14
C ARG A 540 17.42 -10.65 -17.77
N ALA A 541 18.53 -10.79 -18.50
CA ALA A 541 19.50 -11.84 -18.22
C ALA A 541 20.21 -11.62 -16.87
N ILE A 542 20.61 -10.39 -16.53
CA ILE A 542 21.23 -10.07 -15.22
C ILE A 542 20.22 -10.33 -14.09
N THR A 543 19.01 -9.77 -14.20
CA THR A 543 17.94 -9.94 -13.20
C THR A 543 17.58 -11.41 -13.02
N ARG A 544 17.45 -12.17 -14.11
CA ARG A 544 17.20 -13.62 -14.06
C ARG A 544 18.30 -14.34 -13.30
N GLU A 545 19.56 -14.19 -13.73
CA GLU A 545 20.66 -14.96 -13.15
C GLU A 545 20.91 -14.60 -11.68
N ILE A 546 20.83 -13.32 -11.29
CA ILE A 546 21.00 -12.91 -9.88
C ILE A 546 19.87 -13.45 -9.01
N ILE A 547 18.60 -13.33 -9.45
CA ILE A 547 17.47 -13.79 -8.64
C ILE A 547 17.50 -15.31 -8.50
N VAL A 548 17.76 -16.03 -9.60
CA VAL A 548 17.75 -17.49 -9.61
C VAL A 548 18.95 -18.06 -8.82
N GLU A 549 20.17 -17.55 -9.02
CA GLU A 549 21.35 -18.11 -8.33
C GLU A 549 21.42 -17.70 -6.85
N ASP A 550 21.13 -16.45 -6.49
CA ASP A 550 21.40 -15.94 -5.14
C ASP A 550 20.16 -15.93 -4.23
N PHE A 551 18.94 -15.88 -4.78
CA PHE A 551 17.74 -15.61 -3.98
C PHE A 551 16.65 -16.69 -4.01
N ALA A 552 16.38 -17.28 -5.18
CA ALA A 552 15.28 -18.21 -5.43
C ALA A 552 15.65 -19.26 -6.51
N PRO A 553 16.51 -20.25 -6.18
CA PRO A 553 16.95 -21.29 -7.12
C PRO A 553 15.81 -22.16 -7.66
N GLU A 554 14.73 -22.32 -6.90
CA GLU A 554 13.52 -23.06 -7.29
C GLU A 554 12.84 -22.50 -8.56
N LEU A 555 13.09 -21.23 -8.92
CA LEU A 555 12.59 -20.65 -10.17
C LEU A 555 13.06 -21.39 -11.41
N LYS A 556 14.25 -22.02 -11.33
CA LYS A 556 14.82 -22.80 -12.42
C LYS A 556 14.03 -24.06 -12.71
N ASP A 557 13.54 -24.71 -11.66
CA ASP A 557 12.79 -25.97 -11.78
C ASP A 557 11.38 -25.71 -12.35
N ILE A 558 10.81 -24.53 -12.05
CA ILE A 558 9.44 -24.17 -12.43
C ILE A 558 9.38 -23.56 -13.83
N PHE A 559 10.28 -22.63 -14.14
CA PHE A 559 10.17 -21.80 -15.34
C PHE A 559 11.23 -22.12 -16.41
N GLU A 560 12.02 -23.17 -16.20
CA GLU A 560 13.03 -23.64 -17.17
C GLU A 560 12.97 -25.16 -17.33
N GLY A 561 13.59 -25.66 -18.40
CA GLY A 561 13.69 -27.10 -18.63
C GLY A 561 12.33 -27.81 -18.67
N GLU A 562 12.16 -28.81 -17.79
CA GLU A 562 10.94 -29.62 -17.70
C GLU A 562 9.73 -28.80 -17.24
N GLY A 563 9.89 -27.89 -16.27
CA GLY A 563 8.79 -27.06 -15.76
C GLY A 563 8.22 -26.12 -16.82
N LEU A 564 9.09 -25.51 -17.65
CA LEU A 564 8.61 -24.69 -18.77
C LEU A 564 7.83 -25.52 -19.80
N GLU A 565 8.20 -26.78 -20.00
CA GLU A 565 7.53 -27.68 -20.93
C GLU A 565 6.16 -28.12 -20.37
N GLU A 566 6.04 -28.33 -19.06
CA GLU A 566 4.74 -28.54 -18.39
C GLU A 566 3.80 -27.34 -18.59
N LEU A 567 4.29 -26.10 -18.43
CA LEU A 567 3.47 -24.91 -18.68
C LEU A 567 2.99 -24.82 -20.14
N LYS A 568 3.83 -25.21 -21.10
CA LYS A 568 3.41 -25.32 -22.51
C LYS A 568 2.37 -26.42 -22.71
N MET A 569 2.46 -27.53 -22.00
CA MET A 569 1.44 -28.59 -22.04
C MET A 569 0.09 -28.11 -21.50
N VAL A 570 0.08 -27.32 -20.42
CA VAL A 570 -1.14 -26.67 -19.90
C VAL A 570 -1.76 -25.72 -20.95
N ILE A 571 -0.92 -24.97 -21.66
CA ILE A 571 -1.35 -24.12 -22.78
C ILE A 571 -1.99 -24.96 -23.90
N LEU A 572 -1.34 -26.02 -24.35
CA LEU A 572 -1.85 -26.90 -25.41
C LEU A 572 -3.15 -27.61 -25.00
N ALA A 573 -3.27 -28.02 -23.74
CA ALA A 573 -4.49 -28.59 -23.17
C ALA A 573 -5.63 -27.56 -23.19
N SER A 574 -5.36 -26.33 -22.74
CA SER A 574 -6.33 -25.22 -22.75
C SER A 574 -6.83 -24.89 -24.16
N ILE A 575 -5.93 -24.83 -25.15
CA ILE A 575 -6.27 -24.62 -26.56
C ILE A 575 -7.13 -25.78 -27.10
N SER A 576 -6.76 -27.02 -26.77
CA SER A 576 -7.49 -28.23 -27.21
C SER A 576 -8.90 -28.29 -26.63
N VAL A 577 -9.07 -27.94 -25.36
CA VAL A 577 -10.38 -27.86 -24.70
C VAL A 577 -11.27 -26.81 -25.38
N LYS A 578 -10.74 -25.60 -25.65
CA LYS A 578 -11.48 -24.56 -26.37
C LYS A 578 -11.87 -24.98 -27.79
N LYS A 579 -10.95 -25.58 -28.56
CA LYS A 579 -11.23 -26.13 -29.90
C LYS A 579 -12.31 -27.23 -29.86
N SER A 580 -12.32 -28.08 -28.83
CA SER A 580 -13.32 -29.15 -28.68
C SER A 580 -14.74 -28.65 -28.36
N LYS A 581 -14.86 -27.43 -27.80
CA LYS A 581 -16.15 -26.76 -27.53
C LYS A 581 -16.71 -26.01 -28.76
N GLY A 582 -16.01 -26.05 -29.90
CA GLY A 582 -16.43 -25.37 -31.12
C GLY A 582 -16.08 -23.86 -31.18
N GLU A 583 -15.25 -23.37 -30.25
CA GLU A 583 -14.77 -21.99 -30.23
C GLU A 583 -13.66 -21.79 -31.29
N GLN A 584 -13.72 -20.71 -32.07
CA GLN A 584 -12.55 -20.25 -32.84
C GLN A 584 -11.57 -19.57 -31.88
N VAL A 585 -10.44 -20.24 -31.61
CA VAL A 585 -9.38 -19.65 -30.78
C VAL A 585 -8.66 -18.58 -31.58
N SER A 586 -8.63 -17.36 -31.05
CA SER A 586 -8.06 -16.18 -31.70
C SER A 586 -7.09 -15.44 -30.77
N GLU A 587 -6.42 -14.38 -31.24
CA GLU A 587 -5.55 -13.56 -30.38
C GLU A 587 -6.28 -12.94 -29.17
N ALA A 588 -7.62 -12.83 -29.20
CA ALA A 588 -8.41 -12.36 -28.07
C ALA A 588 -8.39 -13.35 -26.89
N ASP A 589 -8.13 -14.63 -27.13
CA ASP A 589 -8.13 -15.70 -26.11
C ASP A 589 -6.80 -15.84 -25.36
N VAL A 590 -5.74 -15.14 -25.80
CA VAL A 590 -4.40 -15.22 -25.16
C VAL A 590 -4.48 -14.87 -23.67
N GLY A 591 -5.30 -13.89 -23.31
CA GLY A 591 -5.50 -13.48 -21.91
C GLY A 591 -6.21 -14.52 -21.05
N ASP A 592 -7.10 -15.31 -21.64
CA ASP A 592 -7.82 -16.38 -20.94
C ASP A 592 -6.94 -17.63 -20.80
N ILE A 593 -6.17 -17.99 -21.84
CA ILE A 593 -5.21 -19.09 -21.78
C ILE A 593 -4.12 -18.81 -20.74
N GLN A 594 -3.63 -17.58 -20.65
CA GLN A 594 -2.67 -17.21 -19.59
C GLN A 594 -3.27 -17.29 -18.20
N ARG A 595 -4.59 -17.07 -18.05
CA ARG A 595 -5.26 -17.22 -16.76
C ARG A 595 -5.30 -18.67 -16.29
N GLU A 596 -5.43 -19.61 -17.22
CA GLU A 596 -5.35 -21.04 -16.90
C GLU A 596 -3.94 -21.45 -16.45
N VAL A 597 -2.90 -20.89 -17.07
CA VAL A 597 -1.51 -21.09 -16.63
C VAL A 597 -1.26 -20.49 -15.24
N GLU A 598 -1.76 -19.28 -14.99
CA GLU A 598 -1.70 -18.64 -13.68
C GLU A 598 -2.44 -19.46 -12.60
N ASN A 599 -3.62 -19.98 -12.93
CA ASN A 599 -4.37 -20.87 -12.03
C ASN A 599 -3.60 -22.16 -11.72
N TYR A 600 -3.02 -22.81 -12.73
CA TYR A 600 -2.20 -24.00 -12.53
C TYR A 600 -1.00 -23.71 -11.61
N LEU A 601 -0.29 -22.60 -11.85
CA LEU A 601 0.81 -22.18 -10.98
C LEU A 601 0.32 -22.00 -9.54
N THR A 602 -0.72 -21.19 -9.33
CA THR A 602 -1.23 -20.86 -7.99
C THR A 602 -1.79 -22.05 -7.23
N GLN A 603 -2.41 -23.01 -7.92
CA GLN A 603 -3.09 -24.15 -7.29
C GLN A 603 -2.17 -25.36 -7.09
N GLU A 604 -1.30 -25.66 -8.05
CA GLU A 604 -0.56 -26.93 -8.09
C GLU A 604 0.94 -26.77 -7.76
N ILE A 605 1.54 -25.61 -8.05
CA ILE A 605 3.00 -25.43 -7.93
C ILE A 605 3.37 -24.52 -6.74
N LEU A 606 2.79 -23.32 -6.67
CA LEU A 606 3.20 -22.28 -5.73
C LEU A 606 2.94 -22.57 -4.23
N PRO A 607 1.93 -23.35 -3.82
CA PRO A 607 1.65 -23.57 -2.38
C PRO A 607 2.80 -24.22 -1.59
N ASP A 608 3.64 -25.02 -2.25
CA ASP A 608 4.70 -25.81 -1.60
C ASP A 608 6.09 -25.14 -1.68
N LEU A 609 6.16 -23.88 -2.14
CA LEU A 609 7.42 -23.18 -2.37
C LEU A 609 7.87 -22.27 -1.20
N PRO A 610 9.19 -22.01 -1.06
CA PRO A 610 9.73 -21.32 0.10
C PRO A 610 9.47 -19.80 0.16
N LYS A 611 9.12 -19.15 -0.95
CA LYS A 611 8.79 -17.70 -1.00
C LYS A 611 7.28 -17.48 -1.10
N SER A 612 6.83 -16.24 -0.95
CA SER A 612 5.41 -15.93 -1.12
C SER A 612 4.95 -16.18 -2.56
N PRO A 613 3.71 -16.68 -2.79
CA PRO A 613 3.18 -16.89 -4.14
C PRO A 613 3.29 -15.64 -5.04
N GLY A 614 3.06 -14.46 -4.46
CA GLY A 614 3.20 -13.18 -5.17
C GLY A 614 4.60 -12.93 -5.74
N PHE A 615 5.67 -13.39 -5.08
CA PHE A 615 7.02 -13.27 -5.63
C PHE A 615 7.18 -14.07 -6.93
N TYR A 616 6.69 -15.31 -6.97
CA TYR A 616 6.77 -16.18 -8.15
C TYR A 616 5.85 -15.70 -9.27
N LEU A 617 4.67 -15.17 -8.94
CA LEU A 617 3.75 -14.59 -9.91
C LEU A 617 4.32 -13.30 -10.52
N ASP A 618 4.94 -12.44 -9.72
CA ASP A 618 5.63 -11.24 -10.22
C ASP A 618 6.77 -11.63 -11.17
N TYR A 619 7.55 -12.65 -10.82
CA TYR A 619 8.58 -13.20 -11.69
C TYR A 619 7.99 -13.77 -12.99
N TYR A 620 6.94 -14.59 -12.89
CA TYR A 620 6.24 -15.14 -14.04
C TYR A 620 5.72 -14.04 -14.98
N HIS A 621 5.03 -13.03 -14.45
CA HIS A 621 4.47 -11.94 -15.25
C HIS A 621 5.55 -11.09 -15.94
N SER A 622 6.66 -10.82 -15.24
CA SER A 622 7.72 -9.96 -15.77
C SER A 622 8.67 -10.70 -16.73
N MET A 623 8.99 -11.97 -16.44
CA MET A 623 10.08 -12.70 -17.09
C MET A 623 9.61 -13.80 -18.05
N VAL A 624 8.53 -14.52 -17.71
CA VAL A 624 8.16 -15.78 -18.38
C VAL A 624 6.96 -15.60 -19.31
N ARG A 625 5.93 -14.88 -18.85
CA ARG A 625 4.69 -14.62 -19.60
C ARG A 625 4.92 -14.08 -21.02
N PRO A 626 5.86 -13.13 -21.29
CA PRO A 626 6.09 -12.64 -22.65
C PRO A 626 6.59 -13.72 -23.62
N GLU A 627 7.29 -14.74 -23.13
CA GLU A 627 7.74 -15.86 -23.95
C GLU A 627 6.58 -16.82 -24.24
N LEU A 628 5.77 -17.13 -23.22
CA LEU A 628 4.59 -17.97 -23.38
C LEU A 628 3.52 -17.31 -24.25
N ASP A 629 3.36 -15.98 -24.21
CA ASP A 629 2.46 -15.25 -25.12
C ASP A 629 2.84 -15.47 -26.59
N LYS A 630 4.15 -15.48 -26.91
CA LYS A 630 4.63 -15.81 -28.26
C LYS A 630 4.33 -17.26 -28.62
N TYR A 631 4.50 -18.18 -27.68
CA TYR A 631 4.20 -19.59 -27.89
C TYR A 631 2.70 -19.84 -28.12
N ILE A 632 1.82 -19.19 -27.36
CA ILE A 632 0.36 -19.25 -27.55
C ILE A 632 0.01 -18.77 -28.96
N LYS A 633 0.51 -17.59 -29.36
CA LYS A 633 0.27 -17.01 -30.71
C LYS A 633 0.75 -17.89 -31.87
N GLN A 634 1.73 -18.77 -31.64
CA GLN A 634 2.21 -19.72 -32.66
C GLN A 634 1.33 -20.98 -32.78
N ASN A 635 0.50 -21.28 -31.77
CA ASN A 635 -0.25 -22.54 -31.65
C ASN A 635 -1.79 -22.36 -31.70
N ILE A 636 -2.27 -21.12 -31.76
CA ILE A 636 -3.66 -20.76 -32.06
C ILE A 636 -3.81 -20.49 -33.55
#